data_AF-A0AAU3Q3Y3-F1
#
_entry.id   AF-A0AAU3Q3Y3-F1
#
_cell.length_a   1.000
_cell.length_b   1.000
_cell.length_c   1.000
_cell.angle_alpha   90.00
_cell.angle_beta   90.00
_cell.angle_gamma   90.00
#
_symmetry.space_group_name_H-M   'P 1'
#
loop_
_entity.id
_entity.type
_entity.pdbx_description
1 polymer ?
#
loop_
_entity_poly.entity_id
_entity_poly.type
_entity_poly.pdbx_seq_one_letter_code
_entity_poly.pdbx_strand_id
1 'polypeptide(L)'
;MSDGEAERRKAIYKELVALFTLRATVEEKLKAGTYAIVKPSDDYSSEKFHVDLYYLARLVMNLQPGRWASDGPVLAIEEAIEEAAKETQFDKKLDKSLEITYRQLAHGLYVIRDMKLLVIRGDLDSYLLKRIFDDSLKWSPSSRQKQEWTKKLREYLVEALLALESEANIGLQSSESVSEIPASQESPPNQFKNAQLAPPPSIENAPPSDPPLTGKARQLALAVRKELHDEALRWKVSEPVPMPVRWSSVGPDLRQNLENIPMNIDGKSVEEGGFEDIVAVLSAIDRHRLVVLGGPGSGKSTIVRNFAHSVLGKGDSPTPPPDDPGTFKGKIPVIFNLASWDAKGGDSFNDWMSSLLVRDHPGLKPEEAAQLVHGGHILPILEGLDEMRERDKKKQYDTGARTIGERALEKLNGKPDDPLMLTSRTKPYMVTTDYVEALSRGWTIELKELTVDDLIEYLPRTGNKEEIGARWIPVLNKIKEGDPKAVVAGEVLKTRLMVYLARTIYASADADPDELTDGGYSSVPELEKHLFGRYISTIFPEGEESETENVVVDGEIATRKRRHYDDPASVLIWLKYLAEHLDNNEIRWWELASKVRPYTRAIIFGLLAAIVGGACGWATAQFDASLLAISLGVGIGGVLGGFYGWMYSAELPTSVRLFSRGSWENFRCEMVKTPLYGGTGAFVGWLMVKSASATIMGTWSWFLLPLAGAVAAFPPCLVQKWINQPDRKPFWQEVGIAATGGAAICFIIGSVGWVTKASIGSIWDWLGVSMIFALFTLLTFGPHARLEVDEVVTPSKMVVMSRTHFIYYTVMSGGMIGFPVGFLIGPWGGIIFGIATGLANGIGNSAWGRWGVLTRGWLWATGKLPRRLLAFLDDAHQRGVLRQSGPVYRFRHKQLAEYLRDLEVKREE
;
A
#
# COMPACT_ATOMS: atom_id res chain seq x y z
N MET A 1 -67.42 17.15 1.46
CA MET A 1 -66.10 17.68 1.06
C MET A 1 -66.05 19.11 1.57
N SER A 2 -65.14 19.43 2.49
CA SER A 2 -65.13 20.71 3.19
C SER A 2 -64.61 21.82 2.28
N ASP A 3 -65.19 23.01 2.41
CA ASP A 3 -64.85 24.22 1.62
C ASP A 3 -63.35 24.56 1.63
N GLY A 4 -62.61 24.13 2.66
CA GLY A 4 -61.17 24.33 2.75
C GLY A 4 -60.34 23.55 1.73
N GLU A 5 -60.82 22.41 1.21
CA GLU A 5 -60.08 21.61 0.24
C GLU A 5 -60.28 22.14 -1.20
N ALA A 6 -61.42 22.79 -1.45
CA ALA A 6 -61.72 23.48 -2.71
C ALA A 6 -60.96 24.81 -2.83
N GLU A 7 -60.83 25.57 -1.73
CA GLU A 7 -59.99 26.77 -1.64
C GLU A 7 -58.51 26.45 -1.88
N ARG A 8 -57.99 25.39 -1.25
CA ARG A 8 -56.59 24.95 -1.43
C ARG A 8 -56.29 24.53 -2.88
N ARG A 9 -57.23 23.83 -3.52
CA ARG A 9 -57.09 23.45 -4.93
C ARG A 9 -57.20 24.65 -5.88
N LYS A 10 -58.05 25.64 -5.58
CA LYS A 10 -58.12 26.90 -6.34
C LYS A 10 -56.82 27.71 -6.23
N ALA A 11 -56.20 27.76 -5.05
CA ALA A 11 -54.91 28.42 -4.85
C ALA A 11 -53.78 27.75 -5.66
N ILE A 12 -53.68 26.42 -5.59
CA ILE A 12 -52.69 25.64 -6.34
C ILE A 12 -52.91 25.74 -7.85
N TYR A 13 -54.17 25.75 -8.31
CA TYR A 13 -54.48 25.91 -9.73
C TYR A 13 -54.16 27.32 -10.24
N LYS A 14 -54.35 28.36 -9.41
CA LYS A 14 -53.99 29.74 -9.73
C LYS A 14 -52.47 29.95 -9.78
N GLU A 15 -51.73 29.27 -8.91
CA GLU A 15 -50.25 29.23 -8.92
C GLU A 15 -49.70 28.48 -10.14
N LEU A 16 -50.29 27.34 -10.50
CA LEU A 16 -49.89 26.59 -11.69
C LEU A 16 -50.15 27.37 -12.98
N VAL A 17 -51.31 28.04 -13.10
CA VAL A 17 -51.62 28.88 -14.26
C VAL A 17 -50.66 30.08 -14.35
N ALA A 18 -50.31 30.72 -13.23
CA ALA A 18 -49.32 31.80 -13.21
C ALA A 18 -47.92 31.32 -13.64
N LEU A 19 -47.48 30.15 -13.19
CA LEU A 19 -46.19 29.53 -13.56
C LEU A 19 -46.13 29.15 -15.04
N PHE A 20 -47.22 28.60 -15.61
CA PHE A 20 -47.26 28.29 -17.04
C PHE A 20 -47.30 29.54 -17.92
N THR A 21 -47.94 30.62 -17.45
CA THR A 21 -47.99 31.91 -18.16
C THR A 21 -46.62 32.61 -18.11
N LEU A 22 -45.92 32.56 -16.97
CA LEU A 22 -44.56 33.09 -16.81
C LEU A 22 -43.57 32.32 -17.70
N ARG A 23 -43.65 30.98 -17.71
CA ARG A 23 -42.84 30.13 -18.58
C ARG A 23 -43.05 30.44 -20.06
N ALA A 24 -44.30 30.58 -20.50
CA ALA A 24 -44.62 30.92 -21.89
C ALA A 24 -44.07 32.32 -22.28
N THR A 25 -44.21 33.31 -21.39
CA THR A 25 -43.74 34.68 -21.63
C THR A 25 -42.20 34.76 -21.68
N VAL A 26 -41.51 33.99 -20.83
CA VAL A 26 -40.04 33.91 -20.80
C VAL A 26 -39.51 33.14 -22.01
N GLU A 27 -40.15 32.03 -22.40
CA GLU A 27 -39.79 31.27 -23.61
C GLU A 27 -40.04 32.09 -24.89
N GLU A 28 -41.09 32.91 -24.96
CA GLU A 28 -41.39 33.78 -26.10
C GLU A 28 -40.40 34.95 -26.21
N LYS A 29 -40.02 35.58 -25.10
CA LYS A 29 -39.01 36.67 -25.09
C LYS A 29 -37.58 36.18 -25.31
N LEU A 30 -37.24 34.98 -24.83
CA LEU A 30 -35.97 34.31 -25.16
C LEU A 30 -35.88 33.94 -26.65
N LYS A 31 -37.01 33.59 -27.30
CA LYS A 31 -37.08 33.37 -28.75
C LYS A 31 -36.99 34.66 -29.57
N ALA A 32 -37.41 35.81 -29.01
CA ALA A 32 -37.41 37.11 -29.68
C ALA A 32 -36.11 37.93 -29.50
N GLY A 33 -35.11 37.41 -28.77
CA GLY A 33 -33.77 38.02 -28.68
C GLY A 33 -33.69 39.39 -27.99
N THR A 34 -34.73 39.80 -27.24
CA THR A 34 -34.77 41.09 -26.54
C THR A 34 -34.71 40.87 -25.03
N TYR A 35 -33.59 41.27 -24.42
CA TYR A 35 -33.31 41.11 -22.99
C TYR A 35 -33.52 42.45 -22.29
N ALA A 36 -34.72 42.69 -21.75
CA ALA A 36 -35.00 43.83 -20.88
C ALA A 36 -35.54 43.33 -19.54
N ILE A 37 -34.90 43.79 -18.46
CA ILE A 37 -35.22 43.45 -17.06
C ILE A 37 -36.63 43.96 -16.73
N VAL A 38 -37.51 43.05 -16.30
CA VAL A 38 -38.83 43.42 -15.77
C VAL A 38 -38.65 43.78 -14.30
N LYS A 39 -38.81 45.07 -13.94
CA LYS A 39 -38.85 45.48 -12.53
C LYS A 39 -40.09 44.90 -11.83
N PRO A 40 -39.97 44.31 -10.62
CA PRO A 40 -41.13 43.93 -9.83
C PRO A 40 -41.87 45.19 -9.37
N SER A 41 -43.20 45.19 -9.39
CA SER A 41 -44.00 46.24 -8.73
C SER A 41 -43.89 46.11 -7.21
N ASP A 42 -44.04 47.23 -6.49
CA ASP A 42 -43.83 47.39 -5.04
C ASP A 42 -44.58 46.42 -4.10
N ASP A 43 -45.47 45.56 -4.61
CA ASP A 43 -46.24 44.57 -3.85
C ASP A 43 -45.66 43.13 -3.93
N TYR A 44 -44.39 42.99 -4.32
CA TYR A 44 -43.68 41.71 -4.44
C TYR A 44 -43.05 41.29 -3.09
N SER A 45 -43.63 40.28 -2.43
CA SER A 45 -43.02 39.73 -1.20
C SER A 45 -41.72 38.98 -1.49
N SER A 46 -40.73 39.13 -0.59
CA SER A 46 -39.37 38.56 -0.74
C SER A 46 -39.38 37.05 -1.00
N GLU A 47 -40.25 36.30 -0.33
CA GLU A 47 -40.43 34.86 -0.53
C GLU A 47 -40.79 34.49 -1.98
N LYS A 48 -41.56 35.34 -2.68
CA LYS A 48 -42.00 35.12 -4.05
C LYS A 48 -40.87 35.37 -5.06
N PHE A 49 -40.08 36.41 -4.83
CA PHE A 49 -38.89 36.74 -5.64
C PHE A 49 -37.80 35.65 -5.54
N HIS A 50 -37.64 35.04 -4.36
CA HIS A 50 -36.63 34.00 -4.13
C HIS A 50 -36.98 32.65 -4.76
N VAL A 51 -38.26 32.29 -4.81
CA VAL A 51 -38.73 31.08 -5.52
C VAL A 51 -38.56 31.24 -7.03
N ASP A 52 -38.87 32.43 -7.56
CA ASP A 52 -38.72 32.72 -8.98
C ASP A 52 -37.24 32.71 -9.42
N LEU A 53 -36.30 33.23 -8.60
CA LEU A 53 -34.86 33.19 -8.89
C LEU A 53 -34.29 31.75 -8.89
N TYR A 54 -34.76 30.91 -7.96
CA TYR A 54 -34.39 29.49 -7.90
C TYR A 54 -34.92 28.72 -9.11
N TYR A 55 -36.15 28.99 -9.55
CA TYR A 55 -36.69 28.40 -10.77
C TYR A 55 -36.03 28.94 -12.03
N LEU A 56 -35.66 30.23 -12.09
CA LEU A 56 -34.91 30.82 -13.21
C LEU A 56 -33.54 30.16 -13.35
N ALA A 57 -32.80 30.03 -12.25
CA ALA A 57 -31.50 29.35 -12.23
C ALA A 57 -31.62 27.88 -12.64
N ARG A 58 -32.70 27.20 -12.22
CA ARG A 58 -32.97 25.81 -12.58
C ARG A 58 -33.44 25.64 -14.03
N LEU A 59 -34.15 26.63 -14.58
CA LEU A 59 -34.56 26.66 -15.99
C LEU A 59 -33.34 26.89 -16.89
N VAL A 60 -32.43 27.81 -16.50
CA VAL A 60 -31.18 28.10 -17.21
C VAL A 60 -30.23 26.90 -17.17
N MET A 61 -30.11 26.20 -16.03
CA MET A 61 -29.34 24.97 -15.91
C MET A 61 -29.92 23.76 -16.68
N ASN A 62 -31.16 23.85 -17.17
CA ASN A 62 -31.83 22.81 -17.95
C ASN A 62 -31.94 23.15 -19.45
N LEU A 63 -31.44 24.30 -19.90
CA LEU A 63 -31.39 24.63 -21.33
C LEU A 63 -30.22 23.91 -21.99
N GLN A 64 -30.48 23.17 -23.07
CA GLN A 64 -29.50 22.31 -23.74
C GLN A 64 -28.21 23.05 -24.13
N PRO A 65 -27.03 22.38 -24.07
CA PRO A 65 -25.71 23.00 -24.26
C PRO A 65 -25.54 23.80 -25.56
N GLY A 66 -26.25 23.43 -26.63
CA GLY A 66 -26.12 24.08 -27.94
C GLY A 66 -26.68 25.50 -28.09
N ARG A 67 -27.31 26.09 -27.05
CA ARG A 67 -27.81 27.48 -27.09
C ARG A 67 -26.95 28.50 -26.32
N TRP A 68 -25.80 28.08 -25.80
CA TRP A 68 -24.91 28.90 -24.96
C TRP A 68 -23.90 29.76 -25.75
N ALA A 69 -24.22 30.05 -27.01
CA ALA A 69 -23.30 30.67 -27.97
C ALA A 69 -23.04 32.17 -27.77
N SER A 70 -23.64 32.84 -26.78
CA SER A 70 -23.33 34.24 -26.46
C SER A 70 -23.31 34.52 -24.94
N ASP A 71 -22.44 35.45 -24.51
CA ASP A 71 -22.16 35.76 -23.10
C ASP A 71 -23.33 36.46 -22.36
N GLY A 72 -24.43 36.78 -23.05
CA GLY A 72 -25.56 37.56 -22.52
C GLY A 72 -26.31 36.95 -21.32
N PRO A 73 -26.64 35.64 -21.29
CA PRO A 73 -27.41 35.04 -20.20
C PRO A 73 -26.64 35.00 -18.87
N VAL A 74 -25.32 34.88 -18.91
CA VAL A 74 -24.46 34.77 -17.72
C VAL A 74 -24.26 36.15 -17.08
N LEU A 75 -23.98 37.17 -17.89
CA LEU A 75 -23.85 38.56 -17.43
C LEU A 75 -25.14 39.11 -16.83
N ALA A 76 -26.30 38.81 -17.44
CA ALA A 76 -27.60 39.22 -16.91
C ALA A 76 -27.95 38.58 -15.56
N ILE A 77 -27.42 37.38 -15.29
CA ILE A 77 -27.59 36.69 -14.01
C ILE A 77 -26.62 37.25 -12.97
N GLU A 78 -25.37 37.56 -13.34
CA GLU A 78 -24.40 38.21 -12.44
C GLU A 78 -24.86 39.60 -11.98
N GLU A 79 -25.39 40.43 -12.88
CA GLU A 79 -25.93 41.76 -12.53
C GLU A 79 -27.15 41.67 -11.60
N ALA A 80 -28.10 40.77 -11.89
CA ALA A 80 -29.28 40.56 -11.03
C ALA A 80 -28.91 40.04 -9.62
N ILE A 81 -27.84 39.26 -9.53
CA ILE A 81 -27.28 38.71 -8.29
C ILE A 81 -26.58 39.80 -7.47
N GLU A 82 -25.80 40.69 -8.11
CA GLU A 82 -25.15 41.83 -7.44
C GLU A 82 -26.14 42.90 -6.97
N GLU A 83 -27.22 43.14 -7.72
CA GLU A 83 -28.23 44.13 -7.37
C GLU A 83 -29.09 43.67 -6.17
N ALA A 84 -29.45 42.37 -6.13
CA ALA A 84 -30.14 41.77 -4.98
C ALA A 84 -29.30 41.75 -3.69
N ALA A 85 -27.98 41.64 -3.81
CA ALA A 85 -27.05 41.68 -2.67
C ALA A 85 -26.91 43.09 -2.05
N LYS A 86 -27.25 44.14 -2.80
CA LYS A 86 -27.16 45.54 -2.32
C LYS A 86 -28.39 46.00 -1.51
N GLU A 87 -29.56 45.37 -1.68
CA GLU A 87 -30.82 45.87 -1.08
C GLU A 87 -31.25 45.22 0.26
N THR A 88 -30.61 44.16 0.77
CA THR A 88 -31.13 43.42 1.94
C THR A 88 -30.24 43.50 3.20
N GLN A 89 -30.75 44.14 4.27
CA GLN A 89 -30.23 44.01 5.64
C GLN A 89 -30.64 42.64 6.22
N PHE A 90 -29.66 41.76 6.48
CA PHE A 90 -29.87 40.35 6.83
C PHE A 90 -30.26 40.10 8.31
N ASP A 91 -31.19 39.14 8.52
CA ASP A 91 -31.53 38.54 9.82
C ASP A 91 -30.85 37.16 10.03
N LYS A 92 -30.33 36.92 11.24
CA LYS A 92 -29.21 36.01 11.57
C LYS A 92 -29.50 34.50 11.61
N LYS A 93 -30.71 34.02 11.28
CA LYS A 93 -31.07 32.59 11.41
C LYS A 93 -31.34 31.85 10.10
N LEU A 94 -31.69 32.54 9.01
CA LEU A 94 -31.81 31.95 7.66
C LEU A 94 -30.45 31.83 6.93
N ASP A 95 -29.38 32.27 7.59
CA ASP A 95 -28.09 32.67 7.04
C ASP A 95 -27.29 31.53 6.37
N LYS A 96 -27.20 30.35 7.00
CA LYS A 96 -26.28 29.29 6.51
C LYS A 96 -26.74 28.56 5.25
N SER A 97 -28.04 28.30 5.11
CA SER A 97 -28.57 27.55 3.96
C SER A 97 -28.50 28.38 2.68
N LEU A 98 -28.79 29.68 2.80
CA LEU A 98 -28.74 30.65 1.71
C LEU A 98 -27.31 30.99 1.31
N GLU A 99 -26.41 31.18 2.26
CA GLU A 99 -24.98 31.37 1.98
C GLU A 99 -24.38 30.16 1.22
N ILE A 100 -24.76 28.94 1.60
CA ILE A 100 -24.33 27.71 0.92
C ILE A 100 -24.87 27.66 -0.51
N THR A 101 -26.14 27.99 -0.72
CA THR A 101 -26.78 27.92 -2.04
C THR A 101 -26.21 28.98 -2.99
N TYR A 102 -26.00 30.20 -2.50
CA TYR A 102 -25.42 31.31 -3.25
C TYR A 102 -23.95 31.06 -3.61
N ARG A 103 -23.16 30.53 -2.66
CA ARG A 103 -21.76 30.11 -2.92
C ARG A 103 -21.68 28.94 -3.90
N GLN A 104 -22.62 27.99 -3.85
CA GLN A 104 -22.67 26.87 -4.80
C GLN A 104 -23.01 27.35 -6.22
N LEU A 105 -23.92 28.31 -6.37
CA LEU A 105 -24.30 28.87 -7.67
C LEU A 105 -23.15 29.72 -8.28
N ALA A 106 -22.53 30.59 -7.47
CA ALA A 106 -21.37 31.37 -7.90
C ALA A 106 -20.17 30.48 -8.27
N HIS A 107 -19.95 29.40 -7.53
CA HIS A 107 -18.86 28.46 -7.82
C HIS A 107 -19.15 27.60 -9.07
N GLY A 108 -20.41 27.22 -9.30
CA GLY A 108 -20.82 26.55 -10.54
C GLY A 108 -20.58 27.41 -11.78
N LEU A 109 -20.93 28.70 -11.72
CA LEU A 109 -20.70 29.66 -12.80
C LEU A 109 -19.21 29.92 -13.04
N TYR A 110 -18.39 30.01 -11.99
CA TYR A 110 -16.94 30.16 -12.09
C TYR A 110 -16.27 28.95 -12.76
N VAL A 111 -16.68 27.73 -12.38
CA VAL A 111 -16.15 26.49 -12.97
C VAL A 111 -16.50 26.39 -14.46
N ILE A 112 -17.71 26.80 -14.85
CA ILE A 112 -18.14 26.82 -16.26
C ILE A 112 -17.34 27.87 -17.05
N ARG A 113 -17.11 29.06 -16.49
CA ARG A 113 -16.30 30.12 -17.12
C ARG A 113 -14.85 29.69 -17.33
N ASP A 114 -14.23 29.09 -16.32
CA ASP A 114 -12.84 28.64 -16.39
C ASP A 114 -12.69 27.45 -17.37
N MET A 115 -13.67 26.54 -17.41
CA MET A 115 -13.72 25.49 -18.43
C MET A 115 -13.83 26.08 -19.85
N LYS A 116 -14.70 27.07 -20.09
CA LYS A 116 -14.82 27.74 -21.40
C LYS A 116 -13.50 28.39 -21.83
N LEU A 117 -12.79 29.06 -20.91
CA LEU A 117 -11.50 29.71 -21.19
C LEU A 117 -10.37 28.71 -21.51
N LEU A 118 -10.37 27.54 -20.85
CA LEU A 118 -9.36 26.50 -21.06
C LEU A 118 -9.61 25.70 -22.35
N VAL A 119 -10.88 25.50 -22.71
CA VAL A 119 -11.28 24.86 -23.97
C VAL A 119 -10.98 25.77 -25.17
N ILE A 120 -11.29 27.07 -25.09
CA ILE A 120 -10.95 28.05 -26.16
C ILE A 120 -9.43 28.13 -26.40
N ARG A 121 -8.61 27.81 -25.39
CA ARG A 121 -7.14 27.81 -25.49
C ARG A 121 -6.53 26.45 -25.90
N GLY A 122 -7.33 25.38 -25.98
CA GLY A 122 -6.85 24.04 -26.36
C GLY A 122 -6.00 23.32 -25.32
N ASP A 123 -5.99 23.77 -24.06
CA ASP A 123 -5.07 23.32 -22.99
C ASP A 123 -5.71 22.31 -22.00
N LEU A 124 -6.73 21.56 -22.42
CA LEU A 124 -7.48 20.67 -21.52
C LEU A 124 -6.74 19.33 -21.29
N ASP A 125 -5.86 19.26 -20.28
CA ASP A 125 -5.27 17.99 -19.82
C ASP A 125 -6.07 17.37 -18.64
N SER A 126 -6.10 16.05 -18.61
CA SER A 126 -6.67 15.15 -17.59
C SER A 126 -6.35 15.54 -16.15
N TYR A 127 -5.16 16.09 -15.89
CA TYR A 127 -4.74 16.57 -14.57
C TYR A 127 -5.50 17.83 -14.13
N LEU A 128 -5.76 18.75 -15.05
CA LEU A 128 -6.48 20.00 -14.77
C LEU A 128 -7.98 19.74 -14.56
N LEU A 129 -8.55 18.83 -15.36
CA LEU A 129 -9.91 18.31 -15.21
C LEU A 129 -10.11 17.66 -13.84
N LYS A 130 -9.17 16.80 -13.43
CA LYS A 130 -9.18 16.15 -12.11
C LYS A 130 -9.10 17.18 -10.99
N ARG A 131 -8.28 18.22 -11.14
CA ARG A 131 -8.15 19.30 -10.13
C ARG A 131 -9.43 20.14 -9.99
N ILE A 132 -10.07 20.51 -11.08
CA ILE A 132 -11.35 21.25 -11.06
C ILE A 132 -12.45 20.38 -10.41
N PHE A 133 -12.45 19.07 -10.68
CA PHE A 133 -13.36 18.10 -10.08
C PHE A 133 -13.11 17.90 -8.57
N ASP A 134 -11.84 17.78 -8.16
CA ASP A 134 -11.46 17.60 -6.77
C ASP A 134 -11.70 18.86 -5.93
N ASP A 135 -11.52 20.04 -6.52
CA ASP A 135 -11.79 21.32 -5.83
C ASP A 135 -13.30 21.58 -5.70
N SER A 136 -14.12 21.16 -6.67
CA SER A 136 -15.59 21.25 -6.57
C SER A 136 -16.19 20.26 -5.54
N LEU A 137 -15.58 19.09 -5.34
CA LEU A 137 -15.98 18.08 -4.34
C LEU A 137 -15.76 18.50 -2.87
N LYS A 138 -14.87 19.46 -2.63
CA LYS A 138 -14.56 19.95 -1.28
C LYS A 138 -15.69 20.78 -0.66
N TRP A 139 -16.59 21.34 -1.47
CA TRP A 139 -17.56 22.36 -1.03
C TRP A 139 -18.99 21.86 -0.78
N SER A 140 -19.28 20.56 -0.87
CA SER A 140 -20.62 20.02 -0.57
C SER A 140 -20.75 19.53 0.88
N PRO A 141 -21.79 19.92 1.67
CA PRO A 141 -21.74 19.79 3.13
C PRO A 141 -22.19 18.42 3.67
N SER A 142 -22.79 17.54 2.85
CA SER A 142 -23.29 16.23 3.29
C SER A 142 -23.03 15.11 2.26
N SER A 143 -22.82 13.88 2.73
CA SER A 143 -22.39 12.72 1.91
C SER A 143 -23.36 12.35 0.78
N ARG A 144 -24.67 12.52 1.02
CA ARG A 144 -25.73 12.20 0.05
C ARG A 144 -25.86 13.27 -1.02
N GLN A 145 -25.78 14.55 -0.63
CA GLN A 145 -25.74 15.67 -1.57
C GLN A 145 -24.43 15.68 -2.36
N LYS A 146 -23.29 15.27 -1.78
CA LYS A 146 -22.04 15.05 -2.51
C LYS A 146 -22.24 14.07 -3.65
N GLN A 147 -22.80 12.88 -3.40
CA GLN A 147 -23.01 11.87 -4.44
C GLN A 147 -23.92 12.36 -5.57
N GLU A 148 -25.01 13.06 -5.24
CA GLU A 148 -25.96 13.57 -6.23
C GLU A 148 -25.38 14.74 -7.05
N TRP A 149 -24.62 15.65 -6.41
CA TRP A 149 -23.87 16.70 -7.12
C TRP A 149 -22.77 16.11 -8.00
N THR A 150 -22.01 15.12 -7.49
CA THR A 150 -20.92 14.46 -8.23
C THR A 150 -21.44 13.74 -9.47
N LYS A 151 -22.62 13.12 -9.36
CA LYS A 151 -23.30 12.46 -10.47
C LYS A 151 -23.70 13.48 -11.54
N LYS A 152 -24.36 14.58 -11.16
CA LYS A 152 -24.75 15.64 -12.10
C LYS A 152 -23.56 16.34 -12.75
N LEU A 153 -22.52 16.65 -11.99
CA LEU A 153 -21.31 17.31 -12.50
C LEU A 153 -20.60 16.42 -13.53
N ARG A 154 -20.57 15.09 -13.32
CA ARG A 154 -20.10 14.12 -14.32
C ARG A 154 -20.98 14.09 -15.56
N GLU A 155 -22.30 14.07 -15.41
CA GLU A 155 -23.25 14.08 -16.53
C GLU A 155 -23.06 15.35 -17.38
N TYR A 156 -22.96 16.53 -16.75
CA TYR A 156 -22.69 17.80 -17.46
C TYR A 156 -21.31 17.86 -18.11
N LEU A 157 -20.28 17.30 -17.48
CA LEU A 157 -18.94 17.21 -18.06
C LEU A 157 -18.91 16.33 -19.31
N VAL A 158 -19.62 15.19 -19.28
CA VAL A 158 -19.73 14.28 -20.42
C VAL A 158 -20.54 14.93 -21.54
N GLU A 159 -21.65 15.61 -21.24
CA GLU A 159 -22.42 16.34 -22.25
C GLU A 159 -21.64 17.51 -22.87
N ALA A 160 -20.85 18.25 -22.07
CA ALA A 160 -20.01 19.33 -22.56
C ALA A 160 -18.87 18.80 -23.45
N LEU A 161 -18.24 17.68 -23.08
CA LEU A 161 -17.20 17.04 -23.88
C LEU A 161 -17.74 16.48 -25.21
N LEU A 162 -18.94 15.87 -25.19
CA LEU A 162 -19.61 15.38 -26.41
C LEU A 162 -20.08 16.52 -27.33
N ALA A 163 -20.55 17.63 -26.77
CA ALA A 163 -20.90 18.83 -27.55
C ALA A 163 -19.67 19.45 -28.23
N LEU A 164 -18.52 19.48 -27.53
CA LEU A 164 -17.24 19.97 -28.06
C LEU A 164 -16.65 19.06 -29.15
N GLU A 165 -16.82 17.75 -29.03
CA GLU A 165 -16.42 16.79 -30.07
C GLU A 165 -17.26 16.97 -31.35
N SER A 166 -18.52 17.40 -31.21
CA SER A 166 -19.39 17.76 -32.35
C SER A 166 -19.01 19.10 -33.00
N GLU A 167 -18.60 20.11 -32.23
CA GLU A 167 -18.13 21.40 -32.77
C GLU A 167 -16.76 21.29 -33.46
N ALA A 168 -15.85 20.45 -32.93
CA ALA A 168 -14.57 20.16 -33.59
C ALA A 168 -14.74 19.46 -34.95
N ASN A 169 -15.78 18.61 -35.09
CA ASN A 169 -16.10 17.94 -36.35
C ASN A 169 -16.76 18.88 -37.39
N ILE A 170 -17.46 19.95 -36.96
CA ILE A 170 -18.02 20.97 -37.85
C ILE A 170 -16.91 21.90 -38.40
N GLY A 171 -15.83 22.10 -37.64
CA GLY A 171 -14.64 22.84 -38.07
C GLY A 171 -13.80 22.15 -39.16
N LEU A 172 -13.87 20.81 -39.25
CA LEU A 172 -13.18 20.05 -40.30
C LEU A 172 -13.94 19.99 -41.63
N GLN A 173 -15.27 20.12 -41.61
CA GLN A 173 -16.10 20.16 -42.84
C GLN A 173 -16.20 21.56 -43.50
N SER A 174 -15.71 22.62 -42.84
CA SER A 174 -15.79 24.00 -43.36
C SER A 174 -14.51 24.49 -44.05
N SER A 175 -13.48 23.64 -44.23
CA SER A 175 -12.25 24.00 -44.96
C SER A 175 -12.20 23.55 -46.44
N GLU A 176 -13.19 22.81 -46.93
CA GLU A 176 -13.32 22.47 -48.36
C GLU A 176 -14.29 23.43 -49.07
N SER A 177 -13.91 24.69 -49.24
CA SER A 177 -14.50 25.56 -50.28
C SER A 177 -13.67 26.81 -50.56
N VAL A 178 -12.52 26.62 -51.23
CA VAL A 178 -11.99 27.64 -52.14
C VAL A 178 -11.55 26.95 -53.44
N SER A 179 -12.15 27.43 -54.51
CA SER A 179 -12.20 27.00 -55.91
C SER A 179 -10.92 27.23 -56.73
N GLU A 180 -10.70 26.30 -57.70
CA GLU A 180 -10.26 26.52 -59.11
C GLU A 180 -8.81 27.05 -59.37
N ILE A 181 -7.95 26.61 -60.32
CA ILE A 181 -7.97 25.98 -61.68
C ILE A 181 -6.47 25.99 -62.18
N PRO A 182 -5.97 25.35 -63.29
CA PRO A 182 -6.44 24.23 -64.14
C PRO A 182 -5.39 23.09 -64.40
N ALA A 183 -5.89 22.09 -65.12
CA ALA A 183 -5.23 20.94 -65.75
C ALA A 183 -4.23 21.24 -66.90
N SER A 184 -3.28 20.31 -67.09
CA SER A 184 -2.69 19.87 -68.39
C SER A 184 -1.93 18.55 -68.15
N GLN A 185 -2.41 17.42 -68.69
CA GLN A 185 -1.97 16.76 -69.94
C GLN A 185 -0.62 16.00 -69.83
N GLU A 186 -0.66 14.67 -69.71
CA GLU A 186 -0.33 13.68 -70.77
C GLU A 186 0.06 12.29 -70.20
N SER A 187 -0.39 11.25 -70.92
CA SER A 187 -0.21 9.82 -70.65
C SER A 187 0.98 9.23 -71.48
N PRO A 188 1.17 7.91 -71.65
CA PRO A 188 2.18 7.02 -71.04
C PRO A 188 3.10 6.38 -72.13
N PRO A 189 3.35 5.05 -72.22
CA PRO A 189 4.05 4.04 -71.39
C PRO A 189 5.32 3.47 -72.11
N ASN A 190 6.01 2.45 -71.55
CA ASN A 190 6.78 1.35 -72.22
C ASN A 190 8.03 0.93 -71.41
N GLN A 191 8.61 -0.27 -71.43
CA GLN A 191 8.28 -1.66 -71.81
C GLN A 191 9.55 -2.48 -71.45
N PHE A 192 9.37 -3.69 -70.90
CA PHE A 192 10.22 -4.90 -71.03
C PHE A 192 11.76 -4.86 -70.86
N LYS A 193 12.32 -5.66 -69.92
CA LYS A 193 12.83 -7.07 -70.11
C LYS A 193 14.04 -7.42 -69.20
N ASN A 194 13.94 -8.60 -68.59
CA ASN A 194 14.99 -9.62 -68.31
C ASN A 194 16.12 -9.39 -67.29
N ALA A 195 16.04 -10.18 -66.21
CA ALA A 195 16.95 -11.30 -65.86
C ALA A 195 17.83 -11.21 -64.59
N GLN A 196 17.76 -12.33 -63.86
CA GLN A 196 18.74 -12.98 -62.97
C GLN A 196 18.73 -12.69 -61.45
N LEU A 197 18.71 -13.81 -60.71
CA LEU A 197 18.50 -13.97 -59.27
C LEU A 197 19.65 -13.45 -58.40
N ALA A 198 19.31 -12.82 -57.27
CA ALA A 198 20.08 -12.73 -56.02
C ALA A 198 19.12 -12.33 -54.85
N PRO A 199 19.50 -12.52 -53.57
CA PRO A 199 18.65 -12.94 -52.43
C PRO A 199 17.61 -11.90 -51.97
N PRO A 200 16.60 -12.28 -51.15
CA PRO A 200 15.56 -11.35 -50.71
C PRO A 200 16.18 -10.14 -50.00
N PRO A 201 15.75 -8.92 -50.35
CA PRO A 201 16.25 -7.69 -49.76
C PRO A 201 15.88 -7.61 -48.28
N SER A 202 16.80 -7.02 -47.53
CA SER A 202 16.68 -6.56 -46.16
C SER A 202 15.29 -6.00 -45.88
N ILE A 203 14.66 -6.48 -44.81
CA ILE A 203 13.45 -5.88 -44.24
C ILE A 203 13.87 -4.55 -43.56
N GLU A 204 14.13 -3.53 -44.36
CA GLU A 204 13.97 -2.14 -43.94
C GLU A 204 12.58 -1.71 -44.41
N ASN A 205 11.76 -1.22 -43.47
CA ASN A 205 10.36 -0.82 -43.61
C ASN A 205 9.29 -1.87 -43.25
N ALA A 206 9.52 -2.63 -42.17
CA ALA A 206 8.41 -2.94 -41.27
C ALA A 206 8.21 -1.72 -40.34
N PRO A 207 6.97 -1.25 -40.08
CA PRO A 207 6.75 -0.28 -39.01
C PRO A 207 7.34 -0.86 -37.70
N PRO A 208 7.97 -0.04 -36.84
CA PRO A 208 8.62 -0.56 -35.65
C PRO A 208 7.59 -1.28 -34.78
N SER A 209 7.68 -2.60 -34.71
CA SER A 209 6.98 -3.40 -33.71
C SER A 209 7.58 -3.05 -32.35
N ASP A 210 6.77 -2.53 -31.43
CA ASP A 210 7.14 -1.97 -30.12
C ASP A 210 8.37 -2.63 -29.44
N PRO A 211 9.59 -2.03 -29.53
CA PRO A 211 10.82 -2.69 -29.06
C PRO A 211 11.19 -2.61 -27.56
N PRO A 212 10.69 -1.70 -26.68
CA PRO A 212 11.16 -1.65 -25.27
C PRO A 212 10.39 -2.57 -24.30
N LEU A 213 9.07 -2.66 -24.46
CA LEU A 213 8.16 -3.35 -23.52
C LEU A 213 8.35 -4.87 -23.56
N THR A 214 8.60 -5.45 -24.73
CA THR A 214 8.87 -6.89 -24.92
C THR A 214 10.13 -7.34 -24.18
N GLY A 215 11.19 -6.51 -24.15
CA GLY A 215 12.43 -6.82 -23.43
C GLY A 215 12.24 -6.83 -21.91
N LYS A 216 11.44 -5.89 -21.38
CA LYS A 216 11.16 -5.79 -19.94
C LYS A 216 10.18 -6.86 -19.45
N ALA A 217 9.13 -7.13 -20.22
CA ALA A 217 8.24 -8.26 -19.98
C ALA A 217 9.03 -9.58 -19.94
N ARG A 218 9.97 -9.79 -20.88
CA ARG A 218 10.85 -10.97 -20.87
C ARG A 218 11.76 -11.03 -19.64
N GLN A 219 12.32 -9.91 -19.18
CA GLN A 219 13.11 -9.86 -17.94
C GLN A 219 12.29 -10.22 -16.70
N LEU A 220 11.05 -9.71 -16.61
CA LEU A 220 10.15 -10.06 -15.53
C LEU A 220 9.76 -11.55 -15.58
N ALA A 221 9.44 -12.08 -16.76
CA ALA A 221 9.12 -13.50 -16.94
C ALA A 221 10.29 -14.41 -16.53
N LEU A 222 11.53 -14.04 -16.89
CA LEU A 222 12.75 -14.71 -16.42
C LEU A 222 12.89 -14.69 -14.89
N ALA A 223 12.68 -13.53 -14.28
CA ALA A 223 12.80 -13.36 -12.84
C ALA A 223 11.77 -14.21 -12.08
N VAL A 224 10.50 -14.16 -12.50
CA VAL A 224 9.41 -14.97 -11.92
C VAL A 224 9.69 -16.45 -12.10
N ARG A 225 10.14 -16.87 -13.30
CA ARG A 225 10.48 -18.28 -13.55
C ARG A 225 11.62 -18.77 -12.66
N LYS A 226 12.68 -17.97 -12.52
CA LYS A 226 13.80 -18.28 -11.64
C LYS A 226 13.31 -18.43 -10.19
N GLU A 227 12.49 -17.49 -9.71
CA GLU A 227 11.92 -17.56 -8.36
C GLU A 227 11.13 -18.85 -8.13
N LEU A 228 10.21 -19.19 -9.05
CA LEU A 228 9.39 -20.40 -8.96
C LEU A 228 10.23 -21.68 -9.04
N HIS A 229 11.27 -21.69 -9.88
CA HIS A 229 12.19 -22.82 -10.00
C HIS A 229 13.01 -23.02 -8.72
N ASP A 230 13.60 -21.95 -8.19
CA ASP A 230 14.37 -21.97 -6.95
C ASP A 230 13.49 -22.41 -5.76
N GLU A 231 12.23 -21.97 -5.72
CA GLU A 231 11.23 -22.44 -4.75
C GLU A 231 10.93 -23.93 -4.89
N ALA A 232 10.71 -24.41 -6.12
CA ALA A 232 10.42 -25.82 -6.39
C ALA A 232 11.57 -26.74 -5.96
N LEU A 233 12.81 -26.35 -6.26
CA LEU A 233 14.03 -27.05 -5.84
C LEU A 233 14.19 -27.05 -4.32
N ARG A 234 14.08 -25.88 -3.68
CA ARG A 234 14.22 -25.75 -2.21
C ARG A 234 13.26 -26.65 -1.45
N TRP A 235 12.04 -26.80 -1.95
CA TRP A 235 10.98 -27.49 -1.22
C TRP A 235 10.69 -28.90 -1.72
N LYS A 236 11.52 -29.42 -2.64
CA LYS A 236 11.39 -30.77 -3.20
C LYS A 236 9.94 -31.06 -3.62
N VAL A 237 9.30 -30.08 -4.28
CA VAL A 237 7.88 -30.17 -4.66
C VAL A 237 7.68 -31.29 -5.68
N SER A 238 8.70 -31.53 -6.51
CA SER A 238 8.71 -32.54 -7.55
C SER A 238 9.42 -33.84 -7.16
N GLU A 239 10.02 -33.92 -5.97
CA GLU A 239 10.79 -35.10 -5.53
C GLU A 239 10.08 -35.86 -4.39
N PRO A 240 10.03 -37.21 -4.46
CA PRO A 240 10.40 -38.05 -5.61
C PRO A 240 9.35 -38.05 -6.73
N VAL A 241 8.08 -37.83 -6.40
CA VAL A 241 6.98 -37.55 -7.34
C VAL A 241 6.08 -36.45 -6.75
N PRO A 242 5.42 -35.60 -7.57
CA PRO A 242 4.43 -34.65 -7.07
C PRO A 242 3.25 -35.37 -6.41
N MET A 243 2.75 -34.82 -5.30
CA MET A 243 1.57 -35.36 -4.64
C MET A 243 0.32 -35.15 -5.52
N PRO A 244 -0.57 -36.15 -5.68
CA PRO A 244 -1.76 -36.01 -6.52
C PRO A 244 -2.64 -34.83 -6.09
N VAL A 245 -3.00 -33.96 -7.05
CA VAL A 245 -3.98 -32.88 -6.85
C VAL A 245 -5.16 -33.14 -7.75
N ARG A 246 -6.32 -33.43 -7.16
CA ARG A 246 -7.61 -33.60 -7.86
C ARG A 246 -8.52 -32.43 -7.54
N TRP A 247 -9.33 -32.04 -8.51
CA TRP A 247 -10.33 -31.00 -8.36
C TRP A 247 -11.61 -31.38 -9.10
N SER A 248 -12.73 -30.80 -8.66
CA SER A 248 -13.99 -30.82 -9.39
C SER A 248 -14.55 -29.40 -9.50
N SER A 249 -15.45 -29.17 -10.43
CA SER A 249 -16.27 -27.97 -10.45
C SER A 249 -17.16 -27.91 -9.19
N VAL A 250 -17.59 -26.71 -8.84
CA VAL A 250 -18.53 -26.47 -7.74
C VAL A 250 -19.96 -26.28 -8.25
N GLY A 251 -20.92 -26.42 -7.34
CA GLY A 251 -22.34 -26.15 -7.61
C GLY A 251 -22.64 -24.69 -7.97
N PRO A 252 -23.87 -24.41 -8.44
CA PRO A 252 -24.27 -23.10 -8.97
C PRO A 252 -24.17 -21.95 -7.96
N ASP A 253 -24.24 -22.23 -6.65
CA ASP A 253 -24.22 -21.20 -5.60
C ASP A 253 -22.87 -20.48 -5.46
N LEU A 254 -21.78 -21.05 -6.00
CA LEU A 254 -20.41 -20.54 -5.86
C LEU A 254 -19.79 -20.06 -7.17
N ARG A 255 -20.60 -19.95 -8.22
CA ARG A 255 -20.20 -19.44 -9.54
C ARG A 255 -21.33 -18.61 -10.13
N GLN A 256 -21.02 -17.79 -11.13
CA GLN A 256 -22.09 -17.16 -11.91
C GLN A 256 -22.83 -18.19 -12.77
N ASN A 257 -24.01 -17.79 -13.26
CA ASN A 257 -24.76 -18.61 -14.20
C ASN A 257 -23.90 -18.98 -15.43
N LEU A 258 -24.03 -20.22 -15.92
CA LEU A 258 -23.26 -20.76 -17.04
C LEU A 258 -23.38 -19.89 -18.30
N GLU A 259 -24.55 -19.30 -18.53
CA GLU A 259 -24.79 -18.38 -19.66
C GLU A 259 -23.89 -17.13 -19.63
N ASN A 260 -23.43 -16.73 -18.44
CA ASN A 260 -22.53 -15.59 -18.25
C ASN A 260 -21.04 -15.97 -18.33
N ILE A 261 -20.72 -17.26 -18.53
CA ILE A 261 -19.37 -17.80 -18.59
C ILE A 261 -19.20 -18.53 -19.95
N PRO A 262 -19.03 -17.78 -21.06
CA PRO A 262 -18.74 -18.42 -22.34
C PRO A 262 -17.43 -19.22 -22.24
N MET A 263 -17.53 -20.52 -22.53
CA MET A 263 -16.42 -21.46 -22.50
C MET A 263 -16.27 -22.15 -23.85
N ASN A 264 -15.03 -22.24 -24.34
CA ASN A 264 -14.67 -23.13 -25.44
C ASN A 264 -14.15 -24.46 -24.88
N ILE A 265 -15.04 -25.46 -24.88
CA ILE A 265 -14.79 -26.74 -24.21
C ILE A 265 -14.03 -27.72 -25.12
N ASP A 266 -13.98 -27.60 -26.46
CA ASP A 266 -13.19 -28.41 -27.42
C ASP A 266 -12.51 -29.71 -26.87
N GLY A 267 -13.28 -30.65 -26.31
CA GLY A 267 -12.77 -31.91 -25.73
C GLY A 267 -12.02 -31.83 -24.38
N LYS A 268 -11.89 -30.65 -23.76
CA LYS A 268 -11.29 -30.40 -22.44
C LYS A 268 -12.27 -30.75 -21.32
N SER A 269 -11.80 -31.50 -20.31
CA SER A 269 -12.56 -31.70 -19.08
C SER A 269 -12.47 -30.45 -18.19
N VAL A 270 -13.62 -29.80 -17.93
CA VAL A 270 -13.74 -28.64 -17.05
C VAL A 270 -14.50 -28.93 -15.75
N GLU A 271 -15.09 -30.12 -15.67
CA GLU A 271 -15.89 -30.58 -14.53
C GLU A 271 -15.03 -31.32 -13.50
N GLU A 272 -14.04 -32.09 -13.93
CA GLU A 272 -13.09 -32.77 -13.05
C GLU A 272 -11.71 -32.85 -13.70
N GLY A 273 -10.65 -32.85 -12.90
CA GLY A 273 -9.30 -33.01 -13.41
C GLY A 273 -8.22 -33.01 -12.35
N GLY A 274 -6.99 -33.04 -12.84
CA GLY A 274 -5.77 -33.12 -12.08
C GLY A 274 -4.91 -31.85 -12.13
N PHE A 275 -3.71 -31.99 -11.61
CA PHE A 275 -2.70 -30.93 -11.53
C PHE A 275 -2.28 -30.37 -12.91
N GLU A 276 -2.30 -31.21 -13.95
CA GLU A 276 -1.85 -30.86 -15.30
C GLU A 276 -2.95 -30.14 -16.12
N ASP A 277 -4.21 -30.30 -15.73
CA ASP A 277 -5.37 -29.86 -16.52
C ASP A 277 -5.74 -28.38 -16.31
N ILE A 278 -5.20 -27.72 -15.28
CA ILE A 278 -5.60 -26.35 -14.89
C ILE A 278 -5.35 -25.33 -15.99
N VAL A 279 -4.24 -25.49 -16.72
CA VAL A 279 -3.90 -24.64 -17.86
C VAL A 279 -4.99 -24.78 -18.92
N ALA A 280 -5.43 -26.02 -19.20
CA ALA A 280 -6.49 -26.29 -20.16
C ALA A 280 -7.84 -25.71 -19.72
N VAL A 281 -8.20 -25.85 -18.43
CA VAL A 281 -9.43 -25.27 -17.85
C VAL A 281 -9.44 -23.76 -17.98
N LEU A 282 -8.37 -23.09 -17.56
CA LEU A 282 -8.32 -21.63 -17.59
C LEU A 282 -8.39 -21.10 -19.03
N SER A 283 -7.75 -21.78 -19.98
CA SER A 283 -7.83 -21.45 -21.41
C SER A 283 -9.15 -21.83 -22.08
N ALA A 284 -9.99 -22.66 -21.45
CA ALA A 284 -11.34 -22.91 -21.93
C ALA A 284 -12.27 -21.72 -21.64
N ILE A 285 -11.95 -20.88 -20.66
CA ILE A 285 -12.79 -19.75 -20.23
C ILE A 285 -12.43 -18.52 -21.08
N ASP A 286 -13.40 -17.93 -21.78
CA ASP A 286 -13.19 -16.77 -22.68
C ASP A 286 -12.39 -15.62 -22.04
N ARG A 287 -12.64 -15.33 -20.76
CA ARG A 287 -11.95 -14.27 -20.00
C ARG A 287 -10.81 -14.76 -19.10
N HIS A 288 -10.50 -16.06 -19.09
CA HIS A 288 -9.43 -16.62 -18.24
C HIS A 288 -9.57 -16.21 -16.76
N ARG A 289 -10.79 -16.27 -16.22
CA ARG A 289 -11.09 -15.98 -14.82
C ARG A 289 -11.42 -17.28 -14.09
N LEU A 290 -10.60 -17.66 -13.12
CA LEU A 290 -10.77 -18.91 -12.37
C LEU A 290 -10.66 -18.67 -10.86
N VAL A 291 -11.61 -19.23 -10.12
CA VAL A 291 -11.57 -19.32 -8.66
C VAL A 291 -11.19 -20.75 -8.27
N VAL A 292 -10.14 -20.88 -7.46
CA VAL A 292 -9.69 -22.16 -6.91
C VAL A 292 -9.99 -22.21 -5.41
N LEU A 293 -10.98 -23.02 -5.05
CA LEU A 293 -11.42 -23.27 -3.68
C LEU A 293 -10.79 -24.54 -3.10
N GLY A 294 -10.90 -24.69 -1.79
CA GLY A 294 -10.55 -25.94 -1.10
C GLY A 294 -10.28 -25.74 0.37
N GLY A 295 -10.26 -26.84 1.12
CA GLY A 295 -10.00 -26.87 2.56
C GLY A 295 -8.61 -26.33 2.97
N PRO A 296 -8.39 -26.07 4.26
CA PRO A 296 -7.06 -25.79 4.79
C PRO A 296 -6.06 -26.89 4.41
N GLY A 297 -4.89 -26.53 3.87
CA GLY A 297 -3.87 -27.53 3.51
C GLY A 297 -4.18 -28.36 2.25
N SER A 298 -5.23 -28.02 1.49
CA SER A 298 -5.63 -28.74 0.27
C SER A 298 -4.66 -28.60 -0.92
N GLY A 299 -3.59 -27.80 -0.82
CA GLY A 299 -2.62 -27.64 -1.91
C GLY A 299 -2.92 -26.52 -2.92
N LYS A 300 -3.80 -25.57 -2.61
CA LYS A 300 -4.06 -24.35 -3.44
C LYS A 300 -2.77 -23.67 -3.89
N SER A 301 -1.85 -23.45 -2.95
CA SER A 301 -0.55 -22.84 -3.23
C SER A 301 0.33 -23.67 -4.17
N THR A 302 0.31 -25.00 -4.04
CA THR A 302 1.05 -25.90 -4.93
C THR A 302 0.49 -25.82 -6.35
N ILE A 303 -0.83 -25.78 -6.48
CA ILE A 303 -1.53 -25.74 -7.76
C ILE A 303 -1.26 -24.44 -8.52
N VAL A 304 -1.31 -23.31 -7.82
CA VAL A 304 -1.04 -21.97 -8.37
C VAL A 304 0.39 -21.85 -8.87
N ARG A 305 1.36 -22.33 -8.09
CA ARG A 305 2.78 -22.24 -8.48
C ARG A 305 3.10 -23.11 -9.67
N ASN A 306 2.53 -24.32 -9.73
CA ASN A 306 2.70 -25.16 -10.89
C ASN A 306 2.02 -24.59 -12.12
N PHE A 307 0.82 -24.03 -11.97
CA PHE A 307 0.17 -23.30 -13.06
C PHE A 307 1.08 -22.18 -13.59
N ALA A 308 1.62 -21.34 -12.71
CA ALA A 308 2.53 -20.26 -13.10
C ALA A 308 3.80 -20.79 -13.79
N HIS A 309 4.38 -21.88 -13.29
CA HIS A 309 5.53 -22.54 -13.90
C HIS A 309 5.18 -23.12 -15.28
N SER A 310 4.02 -23.76 -15.44
CA SER A 310 3.56 -24.35 -16.70
C SER A 310 3.29 -23.30 -17.77
N VAL A 311 2.70 -22.16 -17.40
CA VAL A 311 2.47 -21.03 -18.33
C VAL A 311 3.78 -20.42 -18.84
N LEU A 312 4.85 -20.43 -18.03
CA LEU A 312 6.18 -19.93 -18.42
C LEU A 312 7.01 -20.94 -19.24
N GLY A 313 6.57 -22.19 -19.36
CA GLY A 313 7.17 -23.24 -20.20
C GLY A 313 8.51 -23.83 -19.68
N LYS A 314 8.96 -24.91 -20.34
CA LYS A 314 10.24 -25.59 -20.09
C LYS A 314 11.19 -25.35 -21.29
N GLY A 315 12.12 -24.39 -21.20
CA GLY A 315 13.15 -24.13 -22.24
C GLY A 315 13.92 -22.79 -22.08
N ASP A 316 14.95 -22.53 -22.90
CA ASP A 316 15.79 -21.29 -22.84
C ASP A 316 15.07 -20.02 -23.33
N SER A 317 13.90 -20.15 -23.96
CA SER A 317 13.02 -19.02 -24.25
C SER A 317 12.12 -18.74 -23.02
N PRO A 318 12.26 -17.59 -22.36
CA PRO A 318 11.49 -17.25 -21.15
C PRO A 318 10.10 -16.68 -21.45
N THR A 319 9.85 -16.40 -22.72
CA THR A 319 8.55 -16.02 -23.25
C THR A 319 7.99 -17.25 -23.98
N PRO A 320 6.67 -17.51 -23.87
CA PRO A 320 5.99 -18.34 -24.86
C PRO A 320 6.39 -17.83 -26.25
N PRO A 321 6.63 -18.70 -27.24
CA PRO A 321 6.88 -18.26 -28.60
C PRO A 321 5.79 -17.24 -29.00
N PRO A 322 6.13 -16.11 -29.63
CA PRO A 322 5.15 -15.12 -30.06
C PRO A 322 4.05 -15.72 -30.97
N ASP A 323 4.34 -16.88 -31.58
CA ASP A 323 3.50 -17.59 -32.53
C ASP A 323 2.83 -18.86 -31.97
N ASP A 324 2.83 -19.11 -30.65
CA ASP A 324 2.01 -20.21 -30.08
C ASP A 324 0.54 -19.76 -29.96
N PRO A 325 -0.38 -20.24 -30.82
CA PRO A 325 -1.72 -19.67 -30.97
C PRO A 325 -2.70 -20.01 -29.82
N GLY A 326 -2.23 -20.60 -28.73
CA GLY A 326 -3.05 -21.47 -27.90
C GLY A 326 -3.73 -20.87 -26.67
N THR A 327 -3.02 -20.21 -25.75
CA THR A 327 -3.55 -20.23 -24.37
C THR A 327 -3.40 -18.97 -23.52
N PHE A 328 -2.34 -18.14 -23.63
CA PHE A 328 -2.21 -16.94 -22.76
C PHE A 328 -1.46 -15.73 -23.37
N LYS A 329 -1.41 -15.56 -24.70
CA LYS A 329 -0.84 -14.37 -25.42
C LYS A 329 0.28 -13.62 -24.67
N GLY A 330 1.41 -14.28 -24.38
CA GLY A 330 2.57 -13.62 -23.76
C GLY A 330 2.33 -12.98 -22.37
N LYS A 331 1.26 -13.35 -21.66
CA LYS A 331 0.99 -12.87 -20.30
C LYS A 331 1.89 -13.56 -19.27
N ILE A 332 2.37 -12.78 -18.31
CA ILE A 332 3.29 -13.23 -17.26
C ILE A 332 2.47 -13.57 -16.00
N PRO A 333 2.43 -14.83 -15.54
CA PRO A 333 1.73 -15.19 -14.31
C PRO A 333 2.50 -14.67 -13.10
N VAL A 334 1.91 -13.75 -12.33
CA VAL A 334 2.53 -13.23 -11.11
C VAL A 334 1.63 -13.49 -9.91
N ILE A 335 2.20 -14.05 -8.84
CA ILE A 335 1.48 -14.40 -7.62
C ILE A 335 1.48 -13.22 -6.66
N PHE A 336 0.30 -12.68 -6.34
CA PHE A 336 0.12 -11.57 -5.42
C PHE A 336 -0.57 -12.02 -4.13
N ASN A 337 -0.06 -11.53 -2.99
CA ASN A 337 -0.71 -11.73 -1.70
C ASN A 337 -1.88 -10.75 -1.52
N LEU A 338 -3.10 -11.23 -1.66
CA LEU A 338 -4.28 -10.38 -1.61
C LEU A 338 -4.47 -9.71 -0.24
N ALA A 339 -4.02 -10.33 0.86
CA ALA A 339 -4.11 -9.76 2.21
C ALA A 339 -3.30 -8.46 2.41
N SER A 340 -2.36 -8.15 1.52
CA SER A 340 -1.60 -6.90 1.58
C SER A 340 -2.33 -5.71 0.95
N TRP A 341 -3.42 -5.95 0.21
CA TRP A 341 -4.19 -4.91 -0.44
C TRP A 341 -5.14 -4.21 0.54
N ASP A 342 -5.00 -2.90 0.69
CA ASP A 342 -6.00 -2.10 1.40
C ASP A 342 -7.18 -1.76 0.48
N ALA A 343 -8.11 -2.71 0.35
CA ALA A 343 -9.32 -2.51 -0.44
C ALA A 343 -10.24 -1.41 0.12
N LYS A 344 -10.04 -0.94 1.37
CA LYS A 344 -10.81 0.19 1.94
C LYS A 344 -10.27 1.56 1.48
N GLY A 345 -8.98 1.64 1.14
CA GLY A 345 -8.31 2.85 0.69
C GLY A 345 -8.73 3.32 -0.71
N GLY A 346 -8.18 4.48 -1.09
CA GLY A 346 -8.34 5.08 -2.43
C GLY A 346 -7.49 4.42 -3.52
N ASP A 347 -6.59 3.50 -3.16
CA ASP A 347 -5.67 2.85 -4.10
C ASP A 347 -6.44 1.95 -5.07
N SER A 348 -6.12 2.09 -6.37
CA SER A 348 -6.67 1.20 -7.38
C SER A 348 -5.99 -0.18 -7.31
N PHE A 349 -6.69 -1.21 -7.80
CA PHE A 349 -6.14 -2.57 -7.88
C PHE A 349 -4.85 -2.62 -8.73
N ASN A 350 -4.78 -1.82 -9.80
CA ASN A 350 -3.61 -1.76 -10.67
C ASN A 350 -2.43 -1.04 -10.01
N ASP A 351 -2.68 0.03 -9.25
CA ASP A 351 -1.63 0.77 -8.54
C ASP A 351 -0.99 -0.13 -7.47
N TRP A 352 -1.82 -0.87 -6.72
CA TRP A 352 -1.36 -1.85 -5.75
C TRP A 352 -0.53 -2.97 -6.40
N MET A 353 -0.99 -3.55 -7.52
CA MET A 353 -0.18 -4.56 -8.24
C MET A 353 1.15 -3.98 -8.73
N SER A 354 1.12 -2.74 -9.24
CA SER A 354 2.33 -2.06 -9.72
C SER A 354 3.33 -1.86 -8.58
N SER A 355 2.87 -1.39 -7.42
CA SER A 355 3.72 -1.22 -6.23
C SER A 355 4.35 -2.56 -5.80
N LEU A 356 3.56 -3.64 -5.80
CA LEU A 356 4.07 -4.97 -5.46
C LEU A 356 5.05 -5.55 -6.48
N LEU A 357 4.85 -5.31 -7.77
CA LEU A 357 5.82 -5.71 -8.80
C LEU A 357 7.15 -4.99 -8.62
N VAL A 358 7.09 -3.68 -8.36
CA VAL A 358 8.28 -2.90 -8.05
C VAL A 358 8.89 -3.39 -6.74
N ARG A 359 8.13 -3.91 -5.77
CA ARG A 359 8.66 -4.46 -4.50
C ARG A 359 9.42 -5.77 -4.66
N ASP A 360 8.83 -6.70 -5.41
CA ASP A 360 9.22 -8.11 -5.38
C ASP A 360 10.22 -8.45 -6.50
N HIS A 361 10.34 -7.64 -7.57
CA HIS A 361 11.22 -7.91 -8.71
C HIS A 361 12.33 -6.84 -8.92
N PRO A 362 13.56 -7.08 -8.39
CA PRO A 362 14.66 -6.11 -8.45
C PRO A 362 15.06 -5.77 -9.89
N GLY A 363 14.87 -4.51 -10.28
CA GLY A 363 15.25 -3.99 -11.60
C GLY A 363 14.10 -3.41 -12.43
N LEU A 364 12.86 -3.59 -11.98
CA LEU A 364 11.68 -2.97 -12.59
C LEU A 364 11.43 -1.58 -11.98
N LYS A 365 11.27 -0.56 -12.83
CA LYS A 365 10.94 0.81 -12.37
C LYS A 365 9.43 0.99 -12.18
N PRO A 366 8.96 1.96 -11.36
CA PRO A 366 7.53 2.23 -11.18
C PRO A 366 6.76 2.46 -12.48
N GLU A 367 7.32 3.24 -13.40
CA GLU A 367 6.72 3.50 -14.72
C GLU A 367 6.62 2.22 -15.56
N GLU A 368 7.64 1.37 -15.51
CA GLU A 368 7.68 0.09 -16.25
C GLU A 368 6.65 -0.90 -15.67
N ALA A 369 6.53 -0.97 -14.34
CA ALA A 369 5.54 -1.80 -13.66
C ALA A 369 4.10 -1.35 -13.98
N ALA A 370 3.85 -0.04 -13.94
CA ALA A 370 2.56 0.52 -14.31
C ALA A 370 2.22 0.17 -15.77
N GLN A 371 3.16 0.32 -16.71
CA GLN A 371 2.93 -0.04 -18.11
C GLN A 371 2.62 -1.53 -18.30
N LEU A 372 3.33 -2.43 -17.60
CA LEU A 372 3.07 -3.88 -17.69
C LEU A 372 1.68 -4.24 -17.15
N VAL A 373 1.28 -3.63 -16.03
CA VAL A 373 -0.03 -3.87 -15.40
C VAL A 373 -1.16 -3.27 -16.23
N HIS A 374 -1.06 -1.99 -16.58
CA HIS A 374 -2.10 -1.29 -17.35
C HIS A 374 -2.19 -1.78 -18.80
N GLY A 375 -1.08 -2.24 -19.38
CA GLY A 375 -1.02 -2.88 -20.70
C GLY A 375 -1.56 -4.31 -20.75
N GLY A 376 -1.98 -4.89 -19.62
CA GLY A 376 -2.58 -6.23 -19.58
C GLY A 376 -1.58 -7.37 -19.84
N HIS A 377 -0.28 -7.12 -19.66
CA HIS A 377 0.79 -8.13 -19.81
C HIS A 377 0.92 -9.06 -18.59
N ILE A 378 0.29 -8.71 -17.47
CA ILE A 378 0.31 -9.51 -16.24
C ILE A 378 -0.94 -10.38 -16.16
N LEU A 379 -0.76 -11.66 -15.84
CA LEU A 379 -1.82 -12.56 -15.40
C LEU A 379 -1.77 -12.63 -13.86
N PRO A 380 -2.61 -11.86 -13.14
CA PRO A 380 -2.57 -11.83 -11.68
C PRO A 380 -3.13 -13.12 -11.09
N ILE A 381 -2.35 -13.75 -10.22
CA ILE A 381 -2.77 -14.87 -9.38
C ILE A 381 -2.88 -14.39 -7.94
N LEU A 382 -4.10 -14.21 -7.46
CA LEU A 382 -4.42 -13.64 -6.16
C LEU A 382 -4.53 -14.74 -5.12
N GLU A 383 -3.53 -14.82 -4.23
CA GLU A 383 -3.52 -15.76 -3.11
C GLU A 383 -4.23 -15.18 -1.88
N GLY A 384 -5.23 -15.93 -1.36
CA GLY A 384 -5.74 -15.75 0.00
C GLY A 384 -6.83 -14.70 0.20
N LEU A 385 -7.96 -14.78 -0.51
CA LEU A 385 -9.13 -13.93 -0.20
C LEU A 385 -9.60 -14.08 1.26
N ASP A 386 -9.58 -15.32 1.79
CA ASP A 386 -9.95 -15.61 3.18
C ASP A 386 -9.02 -14.99 4.23
N GLU A 387 -7.89 -14.42 3.79
CA GLU A 387 -6.88 -13.80 4.63
C GLU A 387 -7.11 -12.30 4.83
N MET A 388 -8.00 -11.69 4.03
CA MET A 388 -8.41 -10.29 4.14
C MET A 388 -9.36 -10.05 5.34
N ARG A 389 -8.87 -10.27 6.56
CA ARG A 389 -9.67 -10.11 7.79
C ARG A 389 -9.45 -8.75 8.44
N GLU A 390 -10.51 -8.21 9.06
CA GLU A 390 -10.45 -6.93 9.76
C GLU A 390 -9.62 -7.02 11.05
N ARG A 391 -8.72 -6.04 11.25
CA ARG A 391 -7.79 -5.93 12.39
C ARG A 391 -8.47 -5.84 13.77
N ASP A 392 -9.78 -5.59 13.84
CA ASP A 392 -10.48 -5.27 15.09
C ASP A 392 -11.57 -6.30 15.45
N LYS A 393 -11.16 -7.43 16.04
CA LYS A 393 -12.11 -8.34 16.73
C LYS A 393 -12.95 -7.62 17.82
N LYS A 394 -12.51 -6.43 18.28
CA LYS A 394 -13.23 -5.63 19.29
C LYS A 394 -14.33 -4.71 18.74
N LYS A 395 -14.43 -4.52 17.42
CA LYS A 395 -15.52 -3.73 16.78
C LYS A 395 -16.48 -4.60 15.96
N GLN A 396 -16.35 -5.92 16.03
CA GLN A 396 -17.11 -6.88 15.22
C GLN A 396 -18.62 -6.91 15.54
N TYR A 397 -19.09 -6.19 16.56
CA TYR A 397 -20.49 -6.16 16.97
C TYR A 397 -21.27 -4.91 16.53
N ASP A 398 -20.66 -3.98 15.80
CA ASP A 398 -21.32 -2.73 15.46
C ASP A 398 -21.41 -2.49 13.95
N THR A 399 -22.65 -2.51 13.45
CA THR A 399 -23.14 -2.03 12.14
C THR A 399 -22.72 -2.77 10.86
N GLY A 400 -23.67 -2.97 9.94
CA GLY A 400 -23.57 -3.65 8.63
C GLY A 400 -22.54 -3.09 7.64
N ALA A 401 -21.28 -2.98 8.05
CA ALA A 401 -20.15 -2.59 7.22
C ALA A 401 -19.59 -3.82 6.48
N ARG A 402 -19.47 -3.70 5.15
CA ARG A 402 -18.86 -4.74 4.31
C ARG A 402 -17.46 -5.10 4.78
N THR A 403 -17.14 -6.39 4.84
CA THR A 403 -15.79 -6.87 5.16
C THR A 403 -14.79 -6.44 4.06
N ILE A 404 -13.49 -6.47 4.37
CA ILE A 404 -12.44 -6.12 3.40
C ILE A 404 -12.49 -7.08 2.19
N GLY A 405 -12.72 -8.38 2.42
CA GLY A 405 -12.85 -9.39 1.36
C GLY A 405 -14.03 -9.13 0.42
N GLU A 406 -15.19 -8.72 0.95
CA GLU A 406 -16.36 -8.33 0.14
C GLU A 406 -16.03 -7.14 -0.79
N ARG A 407 -15.39 -6.09 -0.24
CA ARG A 407 -14.98 -4.92 -1.04
C ARG A 407 -13.95 -5.28 -2.10
N ALA A 408 -13.03 -6.19 -1.78
CA ALA A 408 -12.04 -6.67 -2.72
C ALA A 408 -12.71 -7.38 -3.91
N LEU A 409 -13.63 -8.33 -3.62
CA LEU A 409 -14.36 -9.05 -4.66
C LEU A 409 -15.20 -8.12 -5.55
N GLU A 410 -15.89 -7.14 -4.95
CA GLU A 410 -16.65 -6.11 -5.69
C GLU A 410 -15.74 -5.28 -6.62
N LYS A 411 -14.58 -4.83 -6.11
CA LYS A 411 -13.60 -4.09 -6.94
C LYS A 411 -13.05 -4.97 -8.08
N LEU A 412 -12.82 -6.27 -7.86
CA LEU A 412 -12.40 -7.21 -8.90
C LEU A 412 -13.48 -7.46 -9.97
N ASN A 413 -14.75 -7.40 -9.58
CA ASN A 413 -15.88 -7.49 -10.51
C ASN A 413 -16.08 -6.20 -11.32
N GLY A 414 -15.53 -5.06 -10.87
CA GLY A 414 -15.57 -3.79 -11.60
C GLY A 414 -14.83 -3.79 -12.95
N LYS A 415 -14.00 -4.80 -13.22
CA LYS A 415 -13.34 -5.03 -14.51
C LYS A 415 -13.52 -6.50 -14.94
N PRO A 416 -14.69 -6.89 -15.47
CA PRO A 416 -15.03 -8.30 -15.73
C PRO A 416 -14.25 -8.92 -16.90
N ASP A 417 -13.60 -8.12 -17.74
CA ASP A 417 -12.81 -8.58 -18.88
C ASP A 417 -11.33 -8.87 -18.56
N ASP A 418 -10.84 -8.39 -17.42
CA ASP A 418 -9.45 -8.63 -17.01
C ASP A 418 -9.29 -10.08 -16.52
N PRO A 419 -8.27 -10.81 -17.00
CA PRO A 419 -8.02 -12.18 -16.56
C PRO A 419 -7.44 -12.20 -15.15
N LEU A 420 -7.80 -13.21 -14.37
CA LEU A 420 -7.20 -13.42 -13.05
C LEU A 420 -7.45 -14.84 -12.55
N MET A 421 -6.57 -15.31 -11.68
CA MET A 421 -6.83 -16.51 -10.87
C MET A 421 -6.96 -16.09 -9.41
N LEU A 422 -8.01 -16.52 -8.73
CA LEU A 422 -8.26 -16.20 -7.32
C LEU A 422 -8.26 -17.48 -6.49
N THR A 423 -7.61 -17.46 -5.32
CA THR A 423 -7.69 -18.59 -4.38
C THR A 423 -8.33 -18.19 -3.06
N SER A 424 -9.11 -19.10 -2.49
CA SER A 424 -9.75 -18.91 -1.19
C SER A 424 -10.03 -20.25 -0.51
N ARG A 425 -10.22 -20.24 0.81
CA ARG A 425 -10.90 -21.35 1.50
C ARG A 425 -12.37 -21.39 1.09
N THR A 426 -12.95 -22.59 0.93
CA THR A 426 -14.34 -22.76 0.46
C THR A 426 -15.35 -22.02 1.36
N LYS A 427 -15.33 -22.26 2.68
CA LYS A 427 -16.31 -21.65 3.61
C LYS A 427 -16.25 -20.11 3.64
N PRO A 428 -15.08 -19.45 3.78
CA PRO A 428 -15.01 -17.98 3.70
C PRO A 428 -15.45 -17.40 2.36
N TYR A 429 -15.18 -18.09 1.24
CA TYR A 429 -15.65 -17.66 -0.07
C TYR A 429 -17.19 -17.72 -0.15
N MET A 430 -17.81 -18.81 0.28
CA MET A 430 -19.28 -18.95 0.37
C MET A 430 -19.90 -17.78 1.14
N VAL A 431 -19.38 -17.50 2.34
CA VAL A 431 -19.88 -16.40 3.17
C VAL A 431 -19.71 -15.04 2.48
N THR A 432 -18.64 -14.85 1.71
CA THR A 432 -18.43 -13.61 0.95
C THR A 432 -19.46 -13.49 -0.19
N THR A 433 -19.74 -14.61 -0.87
CA THR A 433 -20.68 -14.66 -2.00
C THR A 433 -22.15 -14.58 -1.60
N ASP A 434 -22.47 -14.77 -0.31
CA ASP A 434 -23.81 -14.52 0.22
C ASP A 434 -24.17 -13.01 0.22
N TYR A 435 -23.16 -12.13 0.23
CA TYR A 435 -23.36 -10.67 0.31
C TYR A 435 -22.92 -9.90 -0.94
N VAL A 436 -22.01 -10.48 -1.73
CA VAL A 436 -21.47 -9.89 -2.97
C VAL A 436 -21.54 -10.95 -4.06
N GLU A 437 -21.78 -10.53 -5.31
CA GLU A 437 -21.78 -11.48 -6.41
C GLU A 437 -20.47 -12.27 -6.51
N ALA A 438 -20.55 -13.57 -6.86
CA ALA A 438 -19.39 -14.38 -7.20
C ALA A 438 -18.54 -13.74 -8.30
N LEU A 439 -17.30 -14.19 -8.45
CA LEU A 439 -16.38 -13.59 -9.42
C LEU A 439 -17.00 -13.54 -10.83
N SER A 440 -17.15 -12.34 -11.38
CA SER A 440 -17.84 -12.13 -12.64
C SER A 440 -17.13 -12.83 -13.80
N ARG A 441 -17.91 -13.51 -14.68
CA ARG A 441 -17.42 -14.32 -15.81
C ARG A 441 -16.38 -15.38 -15.41
N GLY A 442 -16.36 -15.78 -14.14
CA GLY A 442 -15.37 -16.69 -13.58
C GLY A 442 -15.89 -18.11 -13.41
N TRP A 443 -15.06 -19.09 -13.76
CA TRP A 443 -15.29 -20.49 -13.40
C TRP A 443 -14.78 -20.75 -11.98
N THR A 444 -15.39 -21.71 -11.28
CA THR A 444 -14.96 -22.07 -9.93
C THR A 444 -14.73 -23.58 -9.83
N ILE A 445 -13.55 -23.96 -9.32
CA ILE A 445 -13.18 -25.35 -9.02
C ILE A 445 -12.85 -25.49 -7.54
N GLU A 446 -13.01 -26.68 -6.99
CA GLU A 446 -12.65 -27.02 -5.62
C GLU A 446 -11.67 -28.19 -5.58
N LEU A 447 -10.56 -28.01 -4.85
CA LEU A 447 -9.58 -29.06 -4.62
C LEU A 447 -10.14 -30.12 -3.66
N LYS A 448 -10.10 -31.37 -4.08
CA LYS A 448 -10.54 -32.52 -3.30
C LYS A 448 -9.44 -33.05 -2.39
N GLU A 449 -9.87 -33.66 -1.30
CA GLU A 449 -9.01 -34.39 -0.37
C GLU A 449 -8.39 -35.63 -1.04
N LEU A 450 -7.30 -36.13 -0.46
CA LEU A 450 -6.65 -37.35 -0.93
C LEU A 450 -7.48 -38.58 -0.57
N THR A 451 -7.56 -39.53 -1.49
CA THR A 451 -8.15 -40.84 -1.21
C THR A 451 -7.10 -41.81 -0.65
N VAL A 452 -7.55 -42.90 -0.05
CA VAL A 452 -6.64 -43.98 0.40
C VAL A 452 -5.84 -44.55 -0.77
N ASP A 453 -6.44 -44.64 -1.96
CA ASP A 453 -5.74 -45.09 -3.17
C ASP A 453 -4.62 -44.12 -3.59
N ASP A 454 -4.84 -42.80 -3.46
CA ASP A 454 -3.78 -41.80 -3.69
C ASP A 454 -2.61 -42.01 -2.72
N LEU A 455 -2.89 -42.36 -1.46
CA LEU A 455 -1.86 -42.61 -0.45
C LEU A 455 -1.05 -43.87 -0.73
N ILE A 456 -1.72 -44.95 -1.15
CA ILE A 456 -1.10 -46.23 -1.55
C ILE A 456 -0.17 -46.03 -2.74
N GLU A 457 -0.55 -45.20 -3.69
CA GLU A 457 0.30 -44.88 -4.82
C GLU A 457 1.49 -43.97 -4.46
N TYR A 458 1.26 -43.01 -3.56
CA TYR A 458 2.22 -41.95 -3.27
C TYR A 458 3.26 -42.32 -2.20
N LEU A 459 2.83 -42.69 -0.99
CA LEU A 459 3.70 -42.77 0.19
C LEU A 459 4.82 -43.80 0.07
N PRO A 460 4.61 -45.02 -0.47
CA PRO A 460 5.70 -45.99 -0.66
C PRO A 460 6.80 -45.49 -1.61
N ARG A 461 6.48 -44.58 -2.53
CA ARG A 461 7.45 -43.97 -3.46
C ARG A 461 8.25 -42.83 -2.83
N THR A 462 7.91 -42.37 -1.63
CA THR A 462 8.54 -41.20 -0.99
C THR A 462 9.89 -41.46 -0.33
N GLY A 463 10.21 -42.71 -0.01
CA GLY A 463 11.48 -43.09 0.60
C GLY A 463 12.63 -43.13 -0.41
N ASN A 464 13.79 -42.58 -0.04
CA ASN A 464 15.02 -42.69 -0.86
C ASN A 464 15.49 -44.14 -1.05
N LYS A 465 15.04 -45.05 -0.19
CA LYS A 465 15.25 -46.50 -0.26
C LYS A 465 13.91 -47.21 -0.26
N GLU A 466 13.81 -48.28 -1.04
CA GLU A 466 12.61 -49.11 -1.14
C GLU A 466 12.19 -49.65 0.24
N GLU A 467 13.14 -50.04 1.08
CA GLU A 467 12.92 -50.48 2.47
C GLU A 467 12.22 -49.41 3.32
N ILE A 468 12.60 -48.13 3.17
CA ILE A 468 12.00 -47.01 3.92
C ILE A 468 10.56 -46.79 3.46
N GLY A 469 10.31 -46.88 2.15
CA GLY A 469 8.98 -46.77 1.55
C GLY A 469 8.05 -47.91 1.93
N ALA A 470 8.57 -49.14 2.00
CA ALA A 470 7.81 -50.33 2.36
C ALA A 470 7.18 -50.26 3.76
N ARG A 471 7.73 -49.46 4.68
CA ARG A 471 7.19 -49.22 6.03
C ARG A 471 5.80 -48.58 6.03
N TRP A 472 5.40 -47.94 4.93
CA TRP A 472 4.06 -47.38 4.80
C TRP A 472 2.99 -48.43 4.49
N ILE A 473 3.37 -49.58 3.93
CA ILE A 473 2.42 -50.60 3.47
C ILE A 473 1.52 -51.12 4.61
N PRO A 474 2.02 -51.49 5.80
CA PRO A 474 1.18 -51.94 6.91
C PRO A 474 0.15 -50.90 7.35
N VAL A 475 0.58 -49.64 7.51
CA VAL A 475 -0.27 -48.51 7.91
C VAL A 475 -1.39 -48.28 6.90
N LEU A 476 -1.07 -48.29 5.62
CA LEU A 476 -2.04 -48.04 4.55
C LEU A 476 -3.04 -49.19 4.41
N ASN A 477 -2.61 -50.43 4.63
CA ASN A 477 -3.51 -51.58 4.68
C ASN A 477 -4.50 -51.48 5.86
N LYS A 478 -4.02 -51.13 7.06
CA LYS A 478 -4.90 -50.89 8.24
C LYS A 478 -5.94 -49.81 7.96
N ILE A 479 -5.55 -48.70 7.32
CA ILE A 479 -6.48 -47.62 6.92
C ILE A 479 -7.51 -48.13 5.89
N LYS A 480 -7.07 -48.88 4.87
CA LYS A 480 -7.93 -49.43 3.83
C LYS A 480 -8.94 -50.45 4.37
N GLU A 481 -8.53 -51.27 5.31
CA GLU A 481 -9.36 -52.30 5.97
C GLU A 481 -10.34 -51.70 6.98
N GLY A 482 -10.18 -50.42 7.34
CA GLY A 482 -11.03 -49.74 8.31
C GLY A 482 -10.76 -50.16 9.76
N ASP A 483 -9.50 -50.51 10.08
CA ASP A 483 -9.10 -50.84 11.45
C ASP A 483 -9.46 -49.68 12.39
N PRO A 484 -10.20 -49.93 13.50
CA PRO A 484 -10.54 -48.91 14.49
C PRO A 484 -9.35 -48.06 14.98
N LYS A 485 -8.15 -48.64 15.05
CA LYS A 485 -6.92 -47.92 15.43
C LYS A 485 -6.41 -46.98 14.34
N ALA A 486 -6.73 -47.26 13.09
CA ALA A 486 -6.26 -46.49 11.93
C ALA A 486 -7.25 -45.41 11.47
N VAL A 487 -8.46 -45.34 12.03
CA VAL A 487 -9.49 -44.34 11.65
C VAL A 487 -8.96 -42.92 11.78
N VAL A 488 -8.32 -42.58 12.90
CA VAL A 488 -7.78 -41.23 13.14
C VAL A 488 -6.67 -40.89 12.15
N ALA A 489 -5.77 -41.84 11.88
CA ALA A 489 -4.70 -41.68 10.90
C ALA A 489 -5.26 -41.50 9.47
N GLY A 490 -6.27 -42.29 9.10
CA GLY A 490 -6.96 -42.18 7.82
C GLY A 490 -7.62 -40.81 7.62
N GLU A 491 -8.29 -40.28 8.64
CA GLU A 491 -8.89 -38.93 8.59
C GLU A 491 -7.83 -37.82 8.48
N VAL A 492 -6.74 -37.90 9.25
CA VAL A 492 -5.65 -36.90 9.21
C VAL A 492 -4.94 -36.89 7.85
N LEU A 493 -4.67 -38.07 7.27
CA LEU A 493 -3.92 -38.22 6.02
C LEU A 493 -4.73 -37.89 4.75
N LYS A 494 -6.01 -37.50 4.86
CA LYS A 494 -6.80 -36.93 3.75
C LYS A 494 -6.25 -35.58 3.27
N THR A 495 -5.58 -34.84 4.14
CA THR A 495 -5.05 -33.51 3.82
C THR A 495 -3.60 -33.58 3.34
N ARG A 496 -3.32 -32.97 2.18
CA ARG A 496 -1.97 -32.93 1.58
C ARG A 496 -0.89 -32.39 2.52
N LEU A 497 -1.22 -31.38 3.34
CA LEU A 497 -0.32 -30.89 4.38
C LEU A 497 0.08 -32.01 5.36
N MET A 498 -0.87 -32.78 5.87
CA MET A 498 -0.59 -33.82 6.86
C MET A 498 0.25 -34.94 6.28
N VAL A 499 -0.02 -35.33 5.02
CA VAL A 499 0.83 -36.27 4.28
C VAL A 499 2.23 -35.70 4.07
N TYR A 500 2.36 -34.40 3.78
CA TYR A 500 3.66 -33.72 3.67
C TYR A 500 4.43 -33.72 5.00
N LEU A 501 3.76 -33.45 6.13
CA LEU A 501 4.40 -33.50 7.45
C LEU A 501 4.85 -34.93 7.77
N ALA A 502 3.95 -35.90 7.58
CA ALA A 502 4.21 -37.31 7.88
C ALA A 502 5.35 -37.87 7.02
N ARG A 503 5.35 -37.64 5.70
CA ARG A 503 6.47 -38.07 4.84
C ARG A 503 7.80 -37.42 5.24
N THR A 504 7.78 -36.19 5.76
CA THR A 504 9.01 -35.49 6.18
C THR A 504 9.56 -36.11 7.47
N ILE A 505 8.67 -36.41 8.42
CA ILE A 505 9.02 -37.04 9.71
C ILE A 505 9.54 -38.47 9.50
N TYR A 506 8.82 -39.28 8.72
CA TYR A 506 9.14 -40.69 8.51
C TYR A 506 10.05 -40.94 7.29
N ALA A 507 10.70 -39.90 6.76
CA ALA A 507 11.75 -40.06 5.75
C ALA A 507 13.04 -40.63 6.34
N SER A 508 13.27 -40.43 7.63
CA SER A 508 14.44 -40.90 8.35
C SER A 508 14.25 -42.34 8.86
N ALA A 509 15.36 -43.06 9.04
CA ALA A 509 15.34 -44.48 9.43
C ALA A 509 14.95 -44.71 10.91
N ASP A 510 15.06 -43.68 11.74
CA ASP A 510 14.81 -43.66 13.18
C ASP A 510 13.34 -43.44 13.57
N ALA A 511 12.47 -43.10 12.62
CA ALA A 511 11.03 -42.92 12.84
C ALA A 511 10.22 -43.96 12.06
N ASP A 512 9.20 -44.56 12.69
CA ASP A 512 8.35 -45.61 12.09
C ASP A 512 6.90 -45.11 11.87
N PRO A 513 6.37 -45.16 10.63
CA PRO A 513 4.98 -44.79 10.34
C PRO A 513 3.92 -45.54 11.18
N ASP A 514 4.21 -46.75 11.66
CA ASP A 514 3.24 -47.54 12.45
C ASP A 514 2.76 -46.80 13.72
N GLU A 515 3.58 -45.87 14.24
CA GLU A 515 3.24 -44.97 15.33
C GLU A 515 1.94 -44.19 15.07
N LEU A 516 1.60 -43.87 13.82
CA LEU A 516 0.36 -43.17 13.47
C LEU A 516 -0.90 -43.98 13.79
N THR A 517 -0.80 -45.31 13.78
CA THR A 517 -1.93 -46.22 14.06
C THR A 517 -1.87 -46.82 15.45
N ASP A 518 -0.67 -47.17 15.94
CA ASP A 518 -0.49 -47.83 17.23
C ASP A 518 -0.17 -46.86 18.38
N GLY A 519 -0.01 -45.57 18.10
CA GLY A 519 0.27 -44.52 19.09
C GLY A 519 -0.88 -44.15 20.03
N GLY A 520 -2.05 -44.77 19.88
CA GLY A 520 -3.18 -44.62 20.81
C GLY A 520 -3.90 -43.26 20.75
N TYR A 521 -3.78 -42.53 19.64
CA TYR A 521 -4.43 -41.23 19.46
C TYR A 521 -5.95 -41.34 19.48
N SER A 522 -6.59 -40.55 20.33
CA SER A 522 -8.04 -40.59 20.55
C SER A 522 -8.82 -39.69 19.58
N SER A 523 -8.14 -38.73 18.93
CA SER A 523 -8.79 -37.73 18.08
C SER A 523 -7.87 -37.15 17.00
N VAL A 524 -8.48 -36.61 15.94
CA VAL A 524 -7.78 -35.91 14.83
C VAL A 524 -6.90 -34.76 15.34
N PRO A 525 -7.38 -33.82 16.20
CA PRO A 525 -6.54 -32.71 16.66
C PRO A 525 -5.33 -33.14 17.48
N GLU A 526 -5.42 -34.26 18.19
CA GLU A 526 -4.31 -34.83 18.96
C GLU A 526 -3.19 -35.32 18.05
N LEU A 527 -3.54 -36.08 16.99
CA LEU A 527 -2.58 -36.55 16.00
C LEU A 527 -2.01 -35.39 15.15
N GLU A 528 -2.84 -34.41 14.77
CA GLU A 528 -2.35 -33.20 14.09
C GLU A 528 -1.31 -32.45 14.95
N LYS A 529 -1.59 -32.28 16.25
CA LYS A 529 -0.67 -31.65 17.19
C LYS A 529 0.64 -32.42 17.34
N HIS A 530 0.59 -33.76 17.34
CA HIS A 530 1.77 -34.61 17.32
C HIS A 530 2.60 -34.38 16.05
N LEU A 531 1.97 -34.43 14.86
CA LEU A 531 2.65 -34.23 13.58
C LEU A 531 3.29 -32.84 13.48
N PHE A 532 2.61 -31.77 13.88
CA PHE A 532 3.21 -30.43 13.85
C PHE A 532 4.40 -30.31 14.81
N GLY A 533 4.29 -30.84 16.03
CA GLY A 533 5.38 -30.81 17.00
C GLY A 533 6.61 -31.58 16.51
N ARG A 534 6.40 -32.81 16.03
CA ARG A 534 7.47 -33.68 15.52
C ARG A 534 8.07 -33.18 14.21
N TYR A 535 7.28 -32.50 13.37
CA TYR A 535 7.81 -31.84 12.18
C TYR A 535 8.85 -30.77 12.53
N ILE A 536 8.59 -29.92 13.53
CA ILE A 536 9.54 -28.89 13.95
C ILE A 536 10.83 -29.49 14.51
N SER A 537 10.76 -30.55 15.33
CA SER A 537 11.98 -31.22 15.83
C SER A 537 12.75 -31.94 14.72
N THR A 538 12.05 -32.49 13.72
CA THR A 538 12.71 -33.17 12.58
C THR A 538 13.49 -32.17 11.71
N ILE A 539 12.91 -31.01 11.41
CA ILE A 539 13.58 -30.00 10.57
C ILE A 539 14.62 -29.19 11.34
N PHE A 540 14.51 -29.08 12.68
CA PHE A 540 15.48 -28.46 13.59
C PHE A 540 16.00 -29.50 14.61
N PRO A 541 16.88 -30.44 14.19
CA PRO A 541 17.35 -31.52 15.05
C PRO A 541 18.32 -31.05 16.15
N GLU A 542 18.34 -31.77 17.28
CA GLU A 542 19.34 -31.71 18.37
C GLU A 542 20.67 -32.37 17.92
N GLY A 543 21.86 -31.81 18.23
CA GLY A 543 23.16 -32.46 17.95
C GLY A 543 24.31 -31.62 17.36
N GLU A 544 25.54 -32.11 17.53
CA GLU A 544 26.81 -31.43 17.24
C GLU A 544 27.20 -31.25 15.75
N GLU A 545 28.12 -30.30 15.55
CA GLU A 545 28.73 -29.81 14.30
C GLU A 545 29.36 -30.90 13.41
N SER A 546 28.65 -31.41 12.38
CA SER A 546 29.36 -31.97 11.20
C SER A 546 28.54 -32.14 9.92
N GLU A 547 27.27 -31.77 9.85
CA GLU A 547 26.48 -31.95 8.63
C GLU A 547 26.51 -30.71 7.72
N THR A 548 26.97 -30.90 6.49
CA THR A 548 26.75 -29.96 5.39
C THR A 548 25.39 -30.23 4.78
N GLU A 549 24.57 -29.20 4.62
CA GLU A 549 23.31 -29.27 3.90
C GLU A 549 23.44 -28.61 2.52
N ASN A 550 22.72 -29.16 1.55
CA ASN A 550 22.58 -28.58 0.22
C ASN A 550 21.51 -27.47 0.28
N VAL A 551 21.92 -26.24 -0.04
CA VAL A 551 21.06 -25.05 -0.07
C VAL A 551 21.03 -24.51 -1.49
N VAL A 552 19.86 -24.09 -1.95
CA VAL A 552 19.73 -23.41 -3.24
C VAL A 552 20.07 -21.93 -3.06
N VAL A 553 21.17 -21.49 -3.68
CA VAL A 553 21.61 -20.09 -3.71
C VAL A 553 21.66 -19.65 -5.17
N ASP A 554 20.86 -18.64 -5.52
CA ASP A 554 20.77 -18.09 -6.88
C ASP A 554 20.48 -19.13 -7.99
N GLY A 555 19.78 -20.21 -7.64
CA GLY A 555 19.42 -21.31 -8.55
C GLY A 555 20.46 -22.43 -8.64
N GLU A 556 21.58 -22.30 -7.93
CA GLU A 556 22.60 -23.34 -7.84
C GLU A 556 22.55 -24.04 -6.48
N ILE A 557 22.88 -25.34 -6.45
CA ILE A 557 23.00 -26.10 -5.21
C ILE A 557 24.38 -25.82 -4.62
N ALA A 558 24.41 -25.11 -3.51
CA ALA A 558 25.61 -24.83 -2.73
C ALA A 558 25.60 -25.63 -1.41
N THR A 559 26.78 -26.09 -0.98
CA THR A 559 26.92 -26.74 0.34
C THR A 559 27.13 -25.67 1.42
N ARG A 560 26.31 -25.70 2.47
CA ARG A 560 26.42 -24.83 3.64
C ARG A 560 26.59 -25.69 4.89
N LYS A 561 27.35 -25.21 5.89
CA LYS A 561 27.28 -25.80 7.23
C LYS A 561 25.87 -25.60 7.80
N ARG A 562 25.21 -26.70 8.16
CA ARG A 562 23.89 -26.68 8.78
C ARG A 562 23.96 -25.93 10.09
N ARG A 563 23.00 -25.04 10.34
CA ARG A 563 22.93 -24.34 11.63
C ARG A 563 22.34 -25.25 12.69
N HIS A 564 22.94 -25.20 13.86
CA HIS A 564 22.47 -25.90 15.03
C HIS A 564 21.87 -24.91 16.06
N TYR A 565 20.92 -25.41 16.84
CA TYR A 565 20.30 -24.69 17.94
C TYR A 565 20.34 -25.60 19.16
N ASP A 566 21.05 -25.16 20.21
CA ASP A 566 21.34 -25.96 21.40
C ASP A 566 20.08 -26.48 22.13
N ASP A 567 18.93 -25.84 21.90
CA ASP A 567 17.63 -26.21 22.46
C ASP A 567 16.51 -26.06 21.41
N PRO A 568 15.87 -27.15 20.95
CA PRO A 568 14.72 -27.07 20.05
C PRO A 568 13.47 -26.46 20.69
N ALA A 569 13.33 -26.53 22.02
CA ALA A 569 12.22 -25.87 22.69
C ALA A 569 12.29 -24.34 22.49
N SER A 570 13.50 -23.78 22.48
CA SER A 570 13.74 -22.38 22.11
C SER A 570 13.29 -22.05 20.69
N VAL A 571 13.51 -22.95 19.72
CA VAL A 571 13.04 -22.77 18.33
C VAL A 571 11.51 -22.69 18.28
N LEU A 572 10.82 -23.58 19.00
CA LEU A 572 9.36 -23.54 19.12
C LEU A 572 8.87 -22.23 19.73
N ILE A 573 9.52 -21.74 20.80
CA ILE A 573 9.20 -20.46 21.43
C ILE A 573 9.37 -19.31 20.44
N TRP A 574 10.45 -19.30 19.65
CA TRP A 574 10.70 -18.25 18.66
C TRP A 574 9.68 -18.28 17.52
N LEU A 575 9.39 -19.46 16.96
CA LEU A 575 8.38 -19.61 15.91
C LEU A 575 6.98 -19.26 16.41
N LYS A 576 6.64 -19.64 17.64
CA LYS A 576 5.41 -19.20 18.31
C LYS A 576 5.34 -17.69 18.43
N TYR A 577 6.38 -17.05 18.94
CA TYR A 577 6.41 -15.60 19.07
C TYR A 577 6.24 -14.90 17.72
N LEU A 578 6.87 -15.40 16.66
CA LEU A 578 6.69 -14.88 15.29
C LEU A 578 5.26 -15.09 14.77
N ALA A 579 4.67 -16.26 15.02
CA ALA A 579 3.31 -16.58 14.60
C ALA A 579 2.25 -15.70 15.29
N GLU A 580 2.44 -15.37 16.58
CA GLU A 580 1.58 -14.46 17.35
C GLU A 580 1.64 -13.01 16.87
N HIS A 581 2.76 -12.60 16.26
CA HIS A 581 3.04 -11.21 15.93
C HIS A 581 3.08 -10.91 14.43
N LEU A 582 2.46 -11.78 13.61
CA LEU A 582 2.29 -11.52 12.18
C LEU A 582 1.44 -10.26 11.93
N ASP A 583 1.81 -9.49 10.92
CA ASP A 583 0.99 -8.40 10.38
C ASP A 583 0.64 -8.70 8.92
N ASN A 584 -0.64 -8.75 8.57
CA ASN A 584 -1.12 -9.19 7.24
C ASN A 584 -0.49 -10.52 6.74
N ASN A 585 -0.29 -11.48 7.66
CA ASN A 585 0.42 -12.76 7.43
C ASN A 585 1.89 -12.61 6.98
N GLU A 586 2.52 -11.48 7.31
CA GLU A 586 3.93 -11.19 7.05
C GLU A 586 4.69 -10.96 8.36
N ILE A 587 5.95 -11.39 8.37
CA ILE A 587 6.94 -11.13 9.41
C ILE A 587 7.75 -9.92 8.95
N ARG A 588 7.43 -8.76 9.53
CA ARG A 588 8.13 -7.49 9.30
C ARG A 588 9.10 -7.23 10.43
N TRP A 589 10.39 -7.47 10.21
CA TRP A 589 11.39 -7.44 11.27
C TRP A 589 11.46 -6.09 12.01
N TRP A 590 11.17 -4.98 11.32
CA TRP A 590 11.12 -3.62 11.89
C TRP A 590 9.88 -3.37 12.76
N GLU A 591 8.77 -4.07 12.52
CA GLU A 591 7.56 -3.93 13.32
C GLU A 591 7.59 -4.77 14.59
N LEU A 592 8.43 -5.81 14.67
CA LEU A 592 8.54 -6.64 15.87
C LEU A 592 8.88 -5.81 17.13
N ALA A 593 9.71 -4.78 16.97
CA ALA A 593 10.04 -3.83 18.05
C ALA A 593 8.78 -3.11 18.60
N SER A 594 7.79 -2.84 17.75
CA SER A 594 6.56 -2.15 18.14
C SER A 594 5.60 -3.02 18.95
N LYS A 595 5.74 -4.35 18.86
CA LYS A 595 4.91 -5.32 19.57
C LYS A 595 5.29 -5.49 21.04
N VAL A 596 6.42 -4.92 21.47
CA VAL A 596 6.78 -4.84 22.88
C VAL A 596 5.80 -3.93 23.61
N ARG A 597 5.35 -4.35 24.81
CA ARG A 597 4.37 -3.61 25.63
C ARG A 597 4.81 -2.15 25.83
N PRO A 598 3.89 -1.16 25.75
CA PRO A 598 4.23 0.25 25.86
C PRO A 598 5.00 0.61 27.15
N TYR A 599 4.62 0.03 28.29
CA TYR A 599 5.31 0.24 29.56
C TYR A 599 6.75 -0.29 29.57
N THR A 600 6.99 -1.44 28.93
CA THR A 600 8.33 -2.01 28.81
C THR A 600 9.22 -1.13 27.93
N ARG A 601 8.66 -0.61 26.82
CA ARG A 601 9.37 0.38 26.00
C ARG A 601 9.67 1.65 26.80
N ALA A 602 8.70 2.16 27.55
CA ALA A 602 8.89 3.32 28.42
C ALA A 602 10.06 3.11 29.41
N ILE A 603 10.12 1.96 30.08
CA ILE A 603 11.23 1.66 30.99
C ILE A 603 12.57 1.63 30.26
N ILE A 604 12.66 0.90 29.13
CA ILE A 604 13.92 0.75 28.39
C ILE A 604 14.42 2.10 27.85
N PHE A 605 13.54 2.85 27.16
CA PHE A 605 13.90 4.15 26.62
C PHE A 605 14.14 5.19 27.72
N GLY A 606 13.43 5.08 28.85
CA GLY A 606 13.71 5.88 30.05
C GLY A 606 15.10 5.63 30.59
N LEU A 607 15.50 4.37 30.80
CA LEU A 607 16.85 4.03 31.28
C LEU A 607 17.95 4.48 30.31
N LEU A 608 17.76 4.27 29.00
CA LEU A 608 18.72 4.72 27.98
C LEU A 608 18.83 6.26 27.96
N ALA A 609 17.71 6.96 28.00
CA ALA A 609 17.70 8.42 28.02
C ALA A 609 18.21 9.01 29.33
N ALA A 610 18.10 8.29 30.45
CA ALA A 610 18.70 8.67 31.72
C ALA A 610 20.24 8.61 31.66
N ILE A 611 20.81 7.59 31.02
CA ILE A 611 22.26 7.50 30.77
C ILE A 611 22.72 8.66 29.88
N VAL A 612 22.01 8.90 28.78
CA VAL A 612 22.27 10.02 27.86
C VAL A 612 22.18 11.36 28.60
N GLY A 613 21.13 11.56 29.40
CA GLY A 613 20.92 12.76 30.18
C GLY A 613 22.03 12.98 31.22
N GLY A 614 22.50 11.91 31.87
CA GLY A 614 23.65 11.95 32.78
C GLY A 614 24.95 12.36 32.06
N ALA A 615 25.21 11.82 30.87
CA ALA A 615 26.35 12.22 30.04
C ALA A 615 26.26 13.70 29.61
N CYS A 616 25.07 14.17 29.23
CA CYS A 616 24.82 15.57 28.94
C CYS A 616 25.05 16.47 30.17
N GLY A 617 24.56 16.06 31.35
CA GLY A 617 24.78 16.78 32.60
C GLY A 617 26.24 16.81 33.05
N TRP A 618 27.00 15.76 32.74
CA TRP A 618 28.45 15.74 32.95
C TRP A 618 29.18 16.69 31.99
N ALA A 619 28.79 16.72 30.71
CA ALA A 619 29.37 17.62 29.72
C ALA A 619 29.16 19.10 30.07
N THR A 620 27.97 19.46 30.57
CA THR A 620 27.66 20.86 30.97
C THR A 620 28.43 21.31 32.20
N ALA A 621 28.89 20.38 33.04
CA ALA A 621 29.69 20.66 34.23
C ALA A 621 31.19 20.86 33.93
N GLN A 622 31.60 20.86 32.65
CA GLN A 622 32.98 21.12 32.20
C GLN A 622 34.07 20.28 32.90
N PHE A 623 33.77 19.01 33.17
CA PHE A 623 34.62 18.02 33.86
C PHE A 623 34.76 18.17 35.38
N ASP A 624 34.27 19.26 35.99
CA ASP A 624 34.01 19.34 37.43
C ASP A 624 32.64 18.72 37.71
N ALA A 625 32.58 17.39 37.77
CA ALA A 625 31.34 16.60 37.84
C ALA A 625 30.42 17.00 39.02
N SER A 626 29.59 18.03 38.83
CA SER A 626 28.58 18.40 39.82
C SER A 626 27.51 17.32 39.85
N LEU A 627 27.42 16.61 40.96
CA LEU A 627 26.42 15.54 41.16
C LEU A 627 25.00 16.03 40.86
N LEU A 628 24.73 17.32 41.06
CA LEU A 628 23.46 17.96 40.76
C LEU A 628 23.15 17.99 39.25
N ALA A 629 24.10 18.39 38.38
CA ALA A 629 23.86 18.45 36.94
C ALA A 629 23.66 17.04 36.34
N ILE A 630 24.42 16.06 36.81
CA ILE A 630 24.25 14.65 36.42
C ILE A 630 22.88 14.14 36.89
N SER A 631 22.49 14.40 38.14
CA SER A 631 21.22 13.94 38.70
C SER A 631 20.01 14.54 37.98
N LEU A 632 20.05 15.85 37.66
CA LEU A 632 19.01 16.50 36.85
C LEU A 632 18.97 15.94 35.43
N GLY A 633 20.13 15.72 34.81
CA GLY A 633 20.23 15.10 33.50
C GLY A 633 19.62 13.70 33.46
N VAL A 634 19.96 12.85 34.44
CA VAL A 634 19.40 11.49 34.61
C VAL A 634 17.87 11.55 34.80
N GLY A 635 17.38 12.41 35.69
CA GLY A 635 15.95 12.53 35.98
C GLY A 635 15.13 13.02 34.78
N ILE A 636 15.55 14.11 34.16
CA ILE A 636 14.86 14.70 33.00
C ILE A 636 14.94 13.74 31.80
N GLY A 637 16.13 13.20 31.52
CA GLY A 637 16.34 12.24 30.45
C GLY A 637 15.47 11.00 30.63
N GLY A 638 15.41 10.46 31.85
CA GLY A 638 14.59 9.30 32.18
C GLY A 638 13.10 9.50 31.94
N VAL A 639 12.54 10.63 32.40
CA VAL A 639 11.12 10.95 32.21
C VAL A 639 10.78 11.16 30.73
N LEU A 640 11.60 11.94 30.00
CA LEU A 640 11.37 12.22 28.59
C LEU A 640 11.53 10.96 27.72
N GLY A 641 12.56 10.14 27.98
CA GLY A 641 12.74 8.87 27.29
C GLY A 641 11.63 7.87 27.58
N GLY A 642 11.14 7.85 28.82
CA GLY A 642 9.99 7.01 29.20
C GLY A 642 8.71 7.42 28.50
N PHE A 643 8.42 8.72 28.46
CA PHE A 643 7.28 9.25 27.71
C PHE A 643 7.39 8.95 26.21
N TYR A 644 8.59 9.13 25.63
CA TYR A 644 8.85 8.81 24.22
C TYR A 644 8.61 7.32 23.90
N GLY A 645 9.16 6.41 24.72
CA GLY A 645 8.99 4.95 24.53
C GLY A 645 7.55 4.48 24.72
N TRP A 646 6.77 5.18 25.56
CA TRP A 646 5.34 4.94 25.70
C TRP A 646 4.57 5.33 24.44
N MET A 647 4.83 6.54 23.91
CA MET A 647 4.05 7.16 22.83
C MET A 647 4.32 6.57 21.44
N TYR A 648 5.58 6.28 21.08
CA TYR A 648 5.93 5.91 19.70
C TYR A 648 5.94 4.40 19.47
N SER A 649 5.26 3.93 18.42
CA SER A 649 5.21 2.53 18.00
C SER A 649 5.48 2.38 16.50
N ALA A 650 6.63 1.79 16.16
CA ALA A 650 7.16 1.55 14.81
C ALA A 650 7.56 2.79 14.01
N GLU A 651 8.69 2.70 13.33
CA GLU A 651 9.04 3.57 12.21
C GLU A 651 9.30 2.68 11.01
N LEU A 652 8.86 3.15 9.84
CA LEU A 652 9.19 2.49 8.60
C LEU A 652 10.71 2.59 8.39
N PRO A 653 11.36 1.52 7.92
CA PRO A 653 12.77 1.59 7.54
C PRO A 653 12.94 2.67 6.47
N THR A 654 13.91 3.56 6.68
CA THR A 654 14.29 4.62 5.75
C THR A 654 15.68 4.35 5.20
N SER A 655 15.99 4.93 4.05
CA SER A 655 17.34 4.87 3.49
C SER A 655 17.90 6.25 3.22
N VAL A 656 19.23 6.30 3.23
CA VAL A 656 19.98 7.45 2.76
C VAL A 656 20.67 7.01 1.48
N ARG A 657 20.11 7.41 0.33
CA ARG A 657 20.79 7.30 -0.97
C ARG A 657 21.12 8.71 -1.42
N LEU A 658 22.34 9.13 -1.10
CA LEU A 658 22.92 10.34 -1.69
C LEU A 658 22.83 10.18 -3.23
N PHE A 659 22.23 11.16 -3.90
CA PHE A 659 22.06 11.20 -5.37
C PHE A 659 20.96 10.30 -5.99
N SER A 660 19.99 9.77 -5.23
CA SER A 660 18.76 9.26 -5.87
C SER A 660 17.87 10.42 -6.34
N ARG A 661 17.04 10.22 -7.38
CA ARG A 661 16.13 11.27 -7.90
C ARG A 661 15.22 11.86 -6.81
N GLY A 662 14.55 11.00 -6.03
CA GLY A 662 13.69 11.44 -4.92
C GLY A 662 14.43 12.11 -3.77
N SER A 663 15.62 11.62 -3.42
CA SER A 663 16.48 12.29 -2.43
C SER A 663 16.94 13.66 -2.92
N TRP A 664 17.19 13.82 -4.23
CA TRP A 664 17.65 15.08 -4.80
C TRP A 664 16.53 16.13 -4.81
N GLU A 665 15.29 15.75 -5.14
CA GLU A 665 14.13 16.64 -5.08
C GLU A 665 13.86 17.13 -3.66
N ASN A 666 13.87 16.23 -2.68
CA ASN A 666 13.73 16.60 -1.28
C ASN A 666 14.89 17.49 -0.81
N PHE A 667 16.12 17.16 -1.19
CA PHE A 667 17.30 17.96 -0.87
C PHE A 667 17.19 19.41 -1.42
N ARG A 668 16.74 19.59 -2.67
CA ARG A 668 16.52 20.91 -3.26
C ARG A 668 15.47 21.71 -2.50
N CYS A 669 14.41 21.05 -2.04
CA CYS A 669 13.37 21.70 -1.24
C CYS A 669 13.89 22.10 0.15
N GLU A 670 14.66 21.24 0.80
CA GLU A 670 15.28 21.53 2.11
C GLU A 670 16.36 22.63 2.02
N MET A 671 17.09 22.75 0.90
CA MET A 671 18.05 23.84 0.69
C MET A 671 17.41 25.23 0.78
N VAL A 672 16.13 25.37 0.41
CA VAL A 672 15.40 26.65 0.50
C VAL A 672 14.85 26.88 1.91
N LYS A 673 14.43 25.81 2.60
CA LYS A 673 13.80 25.89 3.94
C LYS A 673 14.81 26.05 5.07
N THR A 674 15.92 25.33 5.00
CA THR A 674 16.90 25.23 6.10
C THR A 674 17.55 26.56 6.48
N PRO A 675 17.90 27.48 5.54
CA PRO A 675 18.38 28.81 5.91
C PRO A 675 17.32 29.64 6.64
N LEU A 676 16.02 29.40 6.39
CA LEU A 676 14.93 30.09 7.09
C LEU A 676 14.81 29.60 8.53
N TYR A 677 14.98 28.29 8.78
CA TYR A 677 15.05 27.74 10.14
C TYR A 677 16.19 28.39 10.94
N GLY A 678 17.39 28.47 10.35
CA GLY A 678 18.55 29.08 10.98
C GLY A 678 18.43 30.60 11.15
N GLY A 679 18.09 31.33 10.09
CA GLY A 679 18.05 32.79 10.08
C GLY A 679 16.96 33.37 10.97
N THR A 680 15.74 32.83 10.90
CA THR A 680 14.63 33.30 11.75
C THR A 680 14.84 32.90 13.20
N GLY A 681 15.39 31.70 13.46
CA GLY A 681 15.78 31.25 14.79
C GLY A 681 16.86 32.13 15.43
N ALA A 682 17.91 32.49 14.67
CA ALA A 682 18.96 33.39 15.14
C ALA A 682 18.41 34.79 15.45
N PHE A 683 17.63 35.37 14.55
CA PHE A 683 17.10 36.72 14.74
C PHE A 683 16.09 36.80 15.88
N VAL A 684 15.08 35.92 15.88
CA VAL A 684 14.03 35.90 16.92
C VAL A 684 14.63 35.49 18.27
N GLY A 685 15.47 34.46 18.29
CA GLY A 685 16.14 33.99 19.49
C GLY A 685 17.03 35.06 20.12
N TRP A 686 17.92 35.67 19.32
CA TRP A 686 18.79 36.76 19.80
C TRP A 686 17.97 37.96 20.28
N LEU A 687 16.95 38.38 19.53
CA LEU A 687 16.13 39.54 19.89
C LEU A 687 15.38 39.29 21.21
N MET A 688 14.74 38.13 21.37
CA MET A 688 13.99 37.78 22.58
C MET A 688 14.91 37.65 23.79
N VAL A 689 16.02 36.91 23.68
CA VAL A 689 16.95 36.66 24.78
C VAL A 689 17.67 37.95 25.18
N LYS A 690 18.14 38.74 24.21
CA LYS A 690 18.85 40.01 24.47
C LYS A 690 17.92 41.07 25.08
N SER A 691 16.72 41.26 24.53
CA SER A 691 15.77 42.27 25.03
C SER A 691 15.31 41.96 26.46
N ALA A 692 15.04 40.68 26.77
CA ALA A 692 14.63 40.26 28.11
C ALA A 692 15.79 40.24 29.11
N SER A 693 17.03 39.98 28.65
CA SER A 693 18.23 40.04 29.51
C SER A 693 18.55 41.46 29.96
N ALA A 694 18.27 42.46 29.12
CA ALA A 694 18.54 43.87 29.39
C ALA A 694 17.52 44.55 30.32
N THR A 695 16.41 43.87 30.62
CA THR A 695 15.29 44.42 31.40
C THR A 695 15.17 43.75 32.78
N ILE A 696 14.57 42.54 32.88
CA ILE A 696 14.12 41.96 34.18
C ILE A 696 14.61 40.52 34.44
N MET A 697 14.84 39.70 33.40
CA MET A 697 15.05 38.24 33.60
C MET A 697 16.50 37.81 33.82
N GLY A 698 17.49 38.67 33.54
CA GLY A 698 18.91 38.29 33.65
C GLY A 698 19.22 37.01 32.86
N THR A 699 19.87 36.02 33.48
CA THR A 699 20.14 34.70 32.86
C THR A 699 18.88 33.87 32.61
N TRP A 700 17.73 34.18 33.21
CA TRP A 700 16.48 33.45 32.93
C TRP A 700 15.91 33.73 31.53
N SER A 701 16.42 34.74 30.82
CA SER A 701 16.02 35.03 29.44
C SER A 701 16.29 33.86 28.47
N TRP A 702 17.22 32.96 28.81
CA TRP A 702 17.49 31.74 28.04
C TRP A 702 16.26 30.81 27.94
N PHE A 703 15.30 30.87 28.87
CA PHE A 703 14.04 30.11 28.80
C PHE A 703 13.01 30.69 27.81
N LEU A 704 13.31 31.80 27.13
CA LEU A 704 12.50 32.29 26.00
C LEU A 704 12.84 31.58 24.68
N LEU A 705 13.96 30.85 24.62
CA LEU A 705 14.36 30.14 23.41
C LEU A 705 13.36 29.09 22.90
N PRO A 706 12.68 28.29 23.74
CA PRO A 706 11.64 27.37 23.27
C PRO A 706 10.53 28.09 22.48
N LEU A 707 10.11 29.27 22.96
CA LEU A 707 9.12 30.10 22.28
C LEU A 707 9.69 30.65 20.96
N ALA A 708 10.93 31.14 20.98
CA ALA A 708 11.62 31.58 19.77
C ALA A 708 11.73 30.47 18.72
N GLY A 709 12.08 29.24 19.14
CA GLY A 709 12.16 28.05 18.29
C GLY A 709 10.80 27.64 17.71
N ALA A 710 9.73 27.73 18.50
CA ALA A 710 8.37 27.47 18.02
C ALA A 710 7.92 28.49 16.96
N VAL A 711 8.24 29.78 17.17
CA VAL A 711 7.92 30.86 16.23
C VAL A 711 8.78 30.77 14.96
N ALA A 712 10.07 30.48 15.10
CA ALA A 712 11.01 30.32 13.99
C ALA A 712 10.70 29.13 13.07
N ALA A 713 9.87 28.18 13.52
CA ALA A 713 9.39 27.09 12.69
C ALA A 713 8.33 27.53 11.65
N PHE A 714 7.69 28.70 11.82
CA PHE A 714 6.59 29.14 10.97
C PHE A 714 7.02 29.57 9.56
N PRO A 715 8.09 30.39 9.37
CA PRO A 715 8.49 30.83 8.03
C PRO A 715 8.90 29.70 7.07
N PRO A 716 9.66 28.67 7.49
CA PRO A 716 9.93 27.49 6.64
C PRO A 716 8.66 26.74 6.24
N CYS A 717 7.70 26.58 7.16
CA CYS A 717 6.41 25.91 6.88
C CYS A 717 5.55 26.73 5.90
N LEU A 718 5.62 28.06 5.96
CA LEU A 718 4.99 28.92 4.96
C LEU A 718 5.59 28.69 3.58
N VAL A 719 6.92 28.68 3.46
CA VAL A 719 7.61 28.43 2.17
C VAL A 719 7.31 27.04 1.63
N GLN A 720 7.19 26.05 2.50
CA GLN A 720 6.73 24.70 2.13
C GLN A 720 5.32 24.68 1.54
N LYS A 721 4.45 25.66 1.84
CA LYS A 721 3.14 25.78 1.18
C LYS A 721 3.25 26.09 -0.32
N TRP A 722 4.32 26.77 -0.73
CA TRP A 722 4.56 27.23 -2.10
C TRP A 722 5.45 26.28 -2.90
N ILE A 723 6.18 25.38 -2.23
CA ILE A 723 7.05 24.38 -2.86
C ILE A 723 6.29 23.06 -2.93
N ASN A 724 6.19 22.47 -4.13
CA ASN A 724 5.67 21.11 -4.29
C ASN A 724 6.70 20.09 -3.78
N GLN A 725 6.64 19.75 -2.49
CA GLN A 725 7.41 18.66 -1.90
C GLN A 725 6.68 17.31 -2.06
N PRO A 726 7.41 16.23 -2.39
CA PRO A 726 6.88 14.86 -2.31
C PRO A 726 6.41 14.55 -0.88
N ASP A 727 5.36 13.75 -0.71
CA ASP A 727 4.83 13.33 0.60
C ASP A 727 4.47 14.46 1.58
N ARG A 728 3.90 15.54 1.04
CA ARG A 728 3.45 16.70 1.82
C ARG A 728 2.50 16.29 2.94
N LYS A 729 2.86 16.64 4.18
CA LYS A 729 1.93 16.50 5.31
C LYS A 729 0.96 17.70 5.33
N PRO A 730 -0.23 17.56 5.92
CA PRO A 730 -1.13 18.68 6.14
C PRO A 730 -0.40 19.85 6.83
N PHE A 731 -0.61 21.08 6.35
CA PHE A 731 0.12 22.27 6.81
C PHE A 731 0.16 22.40 8.34
N TRP A 732 -0.97 22.25 9.02
CA TRP A 732 -1.04 22.36 10.48
C TRP A 732 -0.31 21.22 11.21
N GLN A 733 -0.21 20.04 10.59
CA GLN A 733 0.56 18.93 11.14
C GLN A 733 2.06 19.21 11.02
N GLU A 734 2.52 19.79 9.91
CA GLU A 734 3.91 20.21 9.73
C GLU A 734 4.31 21.30 10.71
N VAL A 735 3.48 22.35 10.82
CA VAL A 735 3.71 23.43 11.80
C VAL A 735 3.76 22.86 13.21
N GLY A 736 2.86 21.95 13.56
CA GLY A 736 2.87 21.29 14.87
C GLY A 736 4.17 20.51 15.12
N ILE A 737 4.64 19.71 14.14
CA ILE A 737 5.88 18.94 14.29
C ILE A 737 7.10 19.87 14.38
N ALA A 738 7.18 20.86 13.49
CA ALA A 738 8.32 21.76 13.41
C ALA A 738 8.40 22.69 14.63
N ALA A 739 7.27 23.23 15.09
CA ALA A 739 7.22 24.06 16.29
C ALA A 739 7.57 23.24 17.55
N THR A 740 7.06 22.01 17.66
CA THR A 740 7.39 21.13 18.80
C THR A 740 8.87 20.75 18.81
N GLY A 741 9.42 20.37 17.65
CA GLY A 741 10.83 20.02 17.50
C GLY A 741 11.75 21.21 17.76
N GLY A 742 11.43 22.39 17.20
CA GLY A 742 12.14 23.64 17.43
C GLY A 742 12.13 24.05 18.90
N ALA A 743 10.96 24.00 19.55
CA ALA A 743 10.84 24.30 20.97
C ALA A 743 11.66 23.35 21.84
N ALA A 744 11.67 22.05 21.55
CA ALA A 744 12.43 21.04 22.28
C ALA A 744 13.94 21.26 22.17
N ILE A 745 14.47 21.47 20.97
CA ILE A 745 15.90 21.74 20.73
C ILE A 745 16.32 23.04 21.43
N CYS A 746 15.52 24.10 21.27
CA CYS A 746 15.80 25.39 21.89
C CYS A 746 15.67 25.37 23.42
N PHE A 747 14.82 24.52 23.99
CA PHE A 747 14.77 24.27 25.44
C PHE A 747 16.06 23.64 25.95
N ILE A 748 16.62 22.69 25.20
CA ILE A 748 17.91 22.07 25.54
C ILE A 748 19.01 23.13 25.52
N ILE A 749 19.14 23.89 24.42
CA ILE A 749 20.17 24.93 24.27
C ILE A 749 20.00 26.02 25.34
N GLY A 750 18.76 26.47 25.61
CA GLY A 750 18.47 27.46 26.64
C GLY A 750 18.78 26.98 28.05
N SER A 751 18.49 25.71 28.36
CA SER A 751 18.84 25.12 29.65
C SER A 751 20.36 25.09 29.86
N VAL A 752 21.12 24.72 28.82
CA VAL A 752 22.59 24.76 28.86
C VAL A 752 23.09 26.18 29.07
N GLY A 753 22.61 27.15 28.29
CA GLY A 753 23.01 28.55 28.41
C GLY A 753 22.69 29.17 29.77
N TRP A 754 21.57 28.77 30.39
CA TRP A 754 21.21 29.17 31.75
C TRP A 754 22.16 28.57 32.80
N VAL A 755 22.41 27.26 32.75
CA VAL A 755 23.29 26.56 33.70
C VAL A 755 24.72 27.11 33.64
N THR A 756 25.23 27.39 32.44
CA THR A 756 26.61 27.85 32.23
C THR A 756 26.76 29.35 32.37
N LYS A 757 25.65 30.08 32.59
CA LYS A 757 25.60 31.55 32.61
C LYS A 757 26.27 32.16 31.37
N ALA A 758 26.07 31.53 30.21
CA ALA A 758 26.72 31.93 28.97
C ALA A 758 26.35 33.37 28.58
N SER A 759 27.32 34.11 28.05
CA SER A 759 27.08 35.43 27.48
C SER A 759 26.28 35.31 26.19
N ILE A 760 25.30 36.19 26.00
CA ILE A 760 24.41 36.17 24.81
C ILE A 760 25.18 36.48 23.53
N GLY A 761 26.31 37.21 23.60
CA GLY A 761 27.15 37.50 22.44
C GLY A 761 26.51 38.46 21.43
N SER A 762 27.16 38.58 20.28
CA SER A 762 26.70 39.41 19.16
C SER A 762 25.69 38.66 18.29
N ILE A 763 24.93 39.38 17.46
CA ILE A 763 24.04 38.76 16.47
C ILE A 763 24.82 37.88 15.47
N TRP A 764 26.10 38.19 15.22
CA TRP A 764 26.96 37.44 14.31
C TRP A 764 27.29 36.04 14.85
N ASP A 765 27.44 35.90 16.17
CA ASP A 765 27.64 34.60 16.82
C ASP A 765 26.41 33.70 16.64
N TRP A 766 25.21 34.29 16.79
CA TRP A 766 23.94 33.59 16.57
C TRP A 766 23.74 33.19 15.11
N LEU A 767 24.09 34.06 14.16
CA LEU A 767 24.04 33.77 12.73
C LEU A 767 25.05 32.66 12.34
N GLY A 768 26.25 32.67 12.93
CA GLY A 768 27.25 31.62 12.72
C GLY A 768 26.77 30.25 13.22
N VAL A 769 26.27 30.19 14.46
CA VAL A 769 25.70 28.96 15.04
C VAL A 769 24.48 28.49 14.25
N SER A 770 23.61 29.40 13.82
CA SER A 770 22.41 29.03 13.09
C SER A 770 22.65 28.60 11.65
N MET A 771 23.72 29.08 11.01
CA MET A 771 24.16 28.59 9.70
C MET A 771 24.67 27.15 9.80
N ILE A 772 25.44 26.83 10.85
CA ILE A 772 25.88 25.46 11.13
C ILE A 772 24.67 24.57 11.44
N PHE A 773 23.75 25.05 12.27
CA PHE A 773 22.49 24.35 12.56
C PHE A 773 21.67 24.08 11.29
N ALA A 774 21.53 25.07 10.41
CA ALA A 774 20.84 24.94 9.14
C ALA A 774 21.51 23.91 8.23
N LEU A 775 22.85 23.88 8.16
CA LEU A 775 23.60 22.88 7.42
C LEU A 775 23.33 21.47 7.94
N PHE A 776 23.40 21.26 9.27
CA PHE A 776 23.10 19.95 9.85
C PHE A 776 21.64 19.55 9.71
N THR A 777 20.70 20.51 9.72
CA THR A 777 19.29 20.26 9.44
C THR A 777 19.09 19.82 7.98
N LEU A 778 19.76 20.49 7.04
CA LEU A 778 19.77 20.11 5.61
C LEU A 778 20.35 18.72 5.41
N LEU A 779 21.48 18.42 6.03
CA LEU A 779 22.08 17.10 5.95
C LEU A 779 21.22 16.05 6.66
N THR A 780 20.55 16.40 7.76
CA THR A 780 19.67 15.47 8.46
C THR A 780 18.46 15.14 7.59
N PHE A 781 17.71 16.12 7.07
CA PHE A 781 16.41 15.86 6.43
C PHE A 781 16.44 15.85 4.89
N GLY A 782 17.43 16.50 4.25
CA GLY A 782 17.51 16.60 2.80
C GLY A 782 17.72 15.25 2.10
N PRO A 783 18.68 14.41 2.55
CA PRO A 783 18.93 13.09 1.96
C PRO A 783 17.89 12.01 2.31
N HIS A 784 16.83 12.36 3.03
CA HIS A 784 15.78 11.39 3.35
C HIS A 784 14.91 11.15 2.13
N ALA A 785 14.99 9.95 1.59
CA ALA A 785 13.92 9.37 0.80
C ALA A 785 13.27 8.30 1.69
N ARG A 786 11.94 8.30 1.80
CA ARG A 786 11.26 7.14 2.37
C ARG A 786 11.62 5.95 1.48
N LEU A 787 12.03 4.84 2.10
CA LEU A 787 11.93 3.58 1.38
C LEU A 787 10.43 3.35 1.26
N GLU A 788 9.88 3.59 0.08
CA GLU A 788 8.68 2.87 -0.28
C GLU A 788 9.05 1.40 -0.09
N VAL A 789 8.25 0.65 0.67
CA VAL A 789 8.48 -0.79 0.81
C VAL A 789 8.50 -1.43 -0.58
N ASP A 790 7.86 -0.78 -1.55
CA ASP A 790 7.85 -1.02 -2.97
C ASP A 790 9.20 -0.83 -3.69
N GLU A 791 10.24 -0.26 -3.07
CA GLU A 791 11.59 -0.25 -3.64
C GLU A 791 12.31 -1.56 -3.30
N VAL A 792 12.73 -2.33 -4.32
CA VAL A 792 13.26 -3.68 -4.08
C VAL A 792 14.48 -3.72 -3.18
N VAL A 793 14.31 -4.35 -2.02
CA VAL A 793 15.41 -4.61 -1.11
C VAL A 793 15.21 -5.98 -0.43
N THR A 794 16.14 -6.92 -0.65
CA THR A 794 16.18 -8.17 0.15
C THR A 794 16.26 -7.84 1.65
N PRO A 795 15.72 -8.67 2.58
CA PRO A 795 15.71 -8.37 4.01
C PRO A 795 17.09 -7.99 4.58
N SER A 796 18.15 -8.64 4.12
CA SER A 796 19.54 -8.36 4.49
C SER A 796 20.00 -6.98 4.03
N LYS A 797 19.81 -6.65 2.74
CA LYS A 797 20.08 -5.29 2.21
C LYS A 797 19.26 -4.23 2.94
N MET A 798 18.02 -4.53 3.32
CA MET A 798 17.16 -3.57 4.02
C MET A 798 17.74 -3.22 5.38
N VAL A 799 18.21 -4.22 6.11
CA VAL A 799 18.86 -4.04 7.41
C VAL A 799 20.19 -3.30 7.28
N VAL A 800 20.97 -3.57 6.23
CA VAL A 800 22.20 -2.82 5.95
C VAL A 800 21.89 -1.36 5.64
N MET A 801 20.88 -1.08 4.81
CA MET A 801 20.45 0.28 4.48
C MET A 801 19.91 1.02 5.69
N SER A 802 19.09 0.37 6.53
CA SER A 802 18.62 0.94 7.80
C SER A 802 19.75 1.16 8.80
N ARG A 803 20.80 0.32 8.79
CA ARG A 803 22.02 0.53 9.60
C ARG A 803 22.78 1.77 9.14
N THR A 804 22.94 1.94 7.82
CA THR A 804 23.59 3.14 7.26
C THR A 804 22.78 4.39 7.57
N HIS A 805 21.44 4.34 7.46
CA HIS A 805 20.56 5.44 7.88
C HIS A 805 20.71 5.74 9.37
N PHE A 806 20.72 4.72 10.25
CA PHE A 806 20.97 4.91 11.69
C PHE A 806 22.28 5.65 11.96
N ILE A 807 23.39 5.19 11.39
CA ILE A 807 24.72 5.82 11.59
C ILE A 807 24.69 7.26 11.08
N TYR A 808 24.20 7.47 9.87
CA TYR A 808 24.11 8.79 9.25
C TYR A 808 23.26 9.75 10.10
N TYR A 809 22.05 9.33 10.45
CA TYR A 809 21.10 10.13 11.22
C TYR A 809 21.62 10.45 12.62
N THR A 810 22.28 9.49 13.30
CA THR A 810 22.95 9.74 14.59
C THR A 810 24.02 10.81 14.48
N VAL A 811 24.89 10.76 13.47
CA VAL A 811 25.97 11.74 13.31
C VAL A 811 25.40 13.12 12.96
N MET A 812 24.46 13.20 12.01
CA MET A 812 23.92 14.48 11.56
C MET A 812 23.04 15.15 12.63
N SER A 813 22.17 14.40 13.30
CA SER A 813 21.34 14.94 14.39
C SER A 813 22.18 15.28 15.64
N GLY A 814 23.24 14.52 15.90
CA GLY A 814 24.21 14.82 16.95
C GLY A 814 24.96 16.12 16.68
N GLY A 815 25.38 16.36 15.44
CA GLY A 815 25.98 17.64 15.03
C GLY A 815 25.00 18.82 15.16
N MET A 816 23.74 18.61 14.77
CA MET A 816 22.68 19.62 14.88
C MET A 816 22.54 20.20 16.30
N ILE A 817 22.70 19.39 17.35
CA ILE A 817 22.57 19.82 18.75
C ILE A 817 23.94 20.11 19.38
N GLY A 818 24.93 19.27 19.11
CA GLY A 818 26.26 19.32 19.70
C GLY A 818 27.07 20.56 19.32
N PHE A 819 26.93 21.06 18.08
CA PHE A 819 27.65 22.28 17.65
C PHE A 819 27.15 23.55 18.37
N PRO A 820 25.83 23.85 18.41
CA PRO A 820 25.32 24.96 19.21
C PRO A 820 25.70 24.86 20.68
N VAL A 821 25.61 23.66 21.27
CA VAL A 821 26.02 23.43 22.67
C VAL A 821 27.52 23.63 22.85
N GLY A 822 28.36 23.15 21.93
CA GLY A 822 29.81 23.30 21.98
C GLY A 822 30.28 24.76 21.94
N PHE A 823 29.51 25.65 21.33
CA PHE A 823 29.74 27.09 21.41
C PHE A 823 29.53 27.66 22.82
N LEU A 824 28.69 27.02 23.64
CA LEU A 824 28.39 27.45 25.02
C LEU A 824 29.32 26.83 26.06
N ILE A 825 29.75 25.58 25.87
CA ILE A 825 30.50 24.80 26.88
C ILE A 825 31.86 24.30 26.41
N GLY A 826 32.30 24.72 25.24
CA GLY A 826 33.55 24.30 24.61
C GLY A 826 33.40 23.05 23.73
N PRO A 827 34.39 22.80 22.84
CA PRO A 827 34.29 21.80 21.79
C PRO A 827 34.13 20.38 22.34
N TRP A 828 34.82 20.02 23.41
CA TRP A 828 34.72 18.69 24.02
C TRP A 828 33.35 18.44 24.65
N GLY A 829 32.80 19.43 25.37
CA GLY A 829 31.44 19.34 25.91
C GLY A 829 30.39 19.22 24.79
N GLY A 830 30.56 19.98 23.70
CA GLY A 830 29.73 19.86 22.51
C GLY A 830 29.79 18.49 21.82
N ILE A 831 30.97 17.88 21.72
CA ILE A 831 31.15 16.53 21.16
C ILE A 831 30.44 15.49 22.02
N ILE A 832 30.64 15.51 23.35
CA ILE A 832 29.99 14.56 24.27
C ILE A 832 28.46 14.70 24.18
N PHE A 833 27.97 15.94 24.23
CA PHE A 833 26.55 16.25 24.15
C PHE A 833 25.95 15.83 22.80
N GLY A 834 26.66 16.09 21.70
CA GLY A 834 26.27 15.69 20.34
C GLY A 834 26.22 14.18 20.17
N ILE A 835 27.22 13.44 20.67
CA ILE A 835 27.21 11.96 20.63
C ILE A 835 26.04 11.41 21.44
N ALA A 836 25.83 11.92 22.66
CA ALA A 836 24.78 11.44 23.55
C ALA A 836 23.37 11.67 22.95
N THR A 837 23.11 12.88 22.47
CA THR A 837 21.82 13.23 21.85
C THR A 837 21.63 12.61 20.46
N GLY A 838 22.68 12.49 19.66
CA GLY A 838 22.66 11.81 18.37
C GLY A 838 22.38 10.31 18.50
N LEU A 839 22.93 9.64 19.51
CA LEU A 839 22.63 8.24 19.80
C LEU A 839 21.18 8.08 20.27
N ALA A 840 20.68 8.96 21.15
CA ALA A 840 19.28 8.93 21.57
C ALA A 840 18.33 9.10 20.37
N ASN A 841 18.61 10.08 19.50
CA ASN A 841 17.82 10.32 18.29
C ASN A 841 17.92 9.17 17.27
N GLY A 842 19.08 8.56 17.09
CA GLY A 842 19.21 7.41 16.19
C GLY A 842 18.52 6.16 16.73
N ILE A 843 18.64 5.87 18.03
CA ILE A 843 17.98 4.71 18.65
C ILE A 843 16.45 4.90 18.63
N GLY A 844 16.01 6.13 18.93
CA GLY A 844 14.60 6.52 18.94
C GLY A 844 14.00 6.57 17.54
N ASN A 845 14.60 7.28 16.59
CA ASN A 845 14.03 7.61 15.29
C ASN A 845 14.67 6.83 14.11
N SER A 846 15.08 5.58 14.36
CA SER A 846 15.42 4.68 13.25
C SER A 846 14.88 3.28 13.50
N ALA A 847 14.44 2.61 12.42
CA ALA A 847 14.01 1.23 12.46
C ALA A 847 15.12 0.29 12.99
N TRP A 848 16.38 0.53 12.61
CA TRP A 848 17.51 -0.29 13.05
C TRP A 848 17.81 -0.12 14.54
N GLY A 849 17.80 1.11 15.04
CA GLY A 849 18.04 1.41 16.46
C GLY A 849 17.00 0.76 17.37
N ARG A 850 15.71 0.92 17.03
CA ARG A 850 14.61 0.26 17.75
C ARG A 850 14.69 -1.27 17.66
N TRP A 851 15.00 -1.82 16.49
CA TRP A 851 15.19 -3.26 16.32
C TRP A 851 16.39 -3.79 17.11
N GLY A 852 17.48 -3.04 17.17
CA GLY A 852 18.68 -3.40 17.94
C GLY A 852 18.39 -3.49 19.44
N VAL A 853 17.77 -2.46 20.03
CA VAL A 853 17.43 -2.43 21.46
C VAL A 853 16.26 -3.36 21.78
N LEU A 854 15.17 -3.19 21.01
CA LEU A 854 13.90 -3.92 21.05
C LEU A 854 14.06 -5.43 20.93
N THR A 855 14.49 -5.81 19.75
CA THR A 855 14.41 -7.17 19.25
C THR A 855 15.68 -7.95 19.61
N ARG A 856 16.87 -7.36 19.41
CA ARG A 856 18.15 -8.04 19.69
C ARG A 856 18.63 -7.88 21.14
N GLY A 857 18.13 -6.88 21.86
CA GLY A 857 18.39 -6.68 23.28
C GLY A 857 17.31 -7.36 24.12
N TRP A 858 16.12 -6.76 24.19
CA TRP A 858 15.07 -7.18 25.11
C TRP A 858 14.39 -8.51 24.74
N LEU A 859 13.92 -8.68 23.51
CA LEU A 859 13.24 -9.94 23.11
C LEU A 859 14.19 -11.14 23.11
N TRP A 860 15.46 -10.91 22.84
CA TRP A 860 16.50 -11.92 23.03
C TRP A 860 16.74 -12.24 24.51
N ALA A 861 16.95 -11.24 25.36
CA ALA A 861 17.19 -11.46 26.79
C ALA A 861 16.01 -12.12 27.51
N THR A 862 14.78 -11.98 26.98
CA THR A 862 13.58 -12.63 27.52
C THR A 862 13.32 -14.03 26.92
N GLY A 863 14.21 -14.52 26.05
CA GLY A 863 14.11 -15.83 25.39
C GLY A 863 13.06 -15.92 24.29
N LYS A 864 12.42 -14.81 23.91
CA LYS A 864 11.30 -14.79 22.95
C LYS A 864 11.75 -14.86 21.50
N LEU A 865 12.96 -14.39 21.20
CA LEU A 865 13.55 -14.40 19.86
C LEU A 865 15.05 -14.69 19.92
N PRO A 866 15.66 -15.21 18.83
CA PRO A 866 17.09 -15.47 18.80
C PRO A 866 17.91 -14.18 18.57
N ARG A 867 19.14 -14.14 19.11
CA ARG A 867 20.07 -12.99 18.98
C ARG A 867 20.37 -12.62 17.52
N ARG A 868 20.39 -13.62 16.63
CA ARG A 868 20.61 -13.48 15.19
C ARG A 868 19.30 -13.75 14.42
N LEU A 869 18.23 -13.02 14.74
CA LEU A 869 16.90 -13.19 14.15
C LEU A 869 16.89 -13.39 12.63
N LEU A 870 17.53 -12.50 11.86
CA LEU A 870 17.52 -12.61 10.40
C LEU A 870 18.20 -13.89 9.89
N ALA A 871 19.23 -14.33 10.61
CA ALA A 871 19.91 -15.57 10.32
C ALA A 871 18.97 -16.76 10.57
N PHE A 872 18.24 -16.73 11.68
CA PHE A 872 17.20 -17.71 11.97
C PHE A 872 16.06 -17.70 10.94
N LEU A 873 15.58 -16.54 10.51
CA LEU A 873 14.53 -16.43 9.49
C LEU A 873 14.99 -16.96 8.12
N ASP A 874 16.24 -16.67 7.73
CA ASP A 874 16.87 -17.22 6.52
C ASP A 874 17.01 -18.76 6.62
N ASP A 875 17.44 -19.27 7.77
CA ASP A 875 17.55 -20.72 8.00
C ASP A 875 16.17 -21.41 8.02
N ALA A 876 15.17 -20.82 8.67
CA ALA A 876 13.79 -21.31 8.64
C ALA A 876 13.16 -21.22 7.23
N HIS A 877 13.59 -20.26 6.42
CA HIS A 877 13.22 -20.18 5.00
C HIS A 877 13.85 -21.32 4.20
N GLN A 878 15.15 -21.58 4.39
CA GLN A 878 15.88 -22.68 3.74
C GLN A 878 15.30 -24.05 4.12
N ARG A 879 14.88 -24.22 5.37
CA ARG A 879 14.23 -25.45 5.87
C ARG A 879 12.74 -25.58 5.49
N GLY A 880 12.20 -24.65 4.72
CA GLY A 880 10.83 -24.72 4.19
C GLY A 880 9.71 -24.42 5.20
N VAL A 881 10.02 -23.88 6.38
CA VAL A 881 9.03 -23.36 7.34
C VAL A 881 8.49 -22.02 6.88
N LEU A 882 9.40 -21.16 6.42
CA LEU A 882 9.11 -19.82 5.93
C LEU A 882 9.29 -19.74 4.42
N ARG A 883 8.53 -18.84 3.80
CA ARG A 883 8.71 -18.35 2.44
C ARG A 883 9.10 -16.88 2.51
N GLN A 884 9.95 -16.43 1.59
CA GLN A 884 10.28 -15.02 1.44
C GLN A 884 9.43 -14.41 0.31
N SER A 885 8.94 -13.18 0.51
CA SER A 885 8.28 -12.36 -0.51
C SER A 885 8.87 -10.96 -0.41
N GLY A 886 9.75 -10.57 -1.33
CA GLY A 886 10.47 -9.30 -1.26
C GLY A 886 11.26 -9.13 0.07
N PRO A 887 11.05 -8.03 0.83
CA PRO A 887 11.74 -7.74 2.10
C PRO A 887 11.20 -8.47 3.34
N VAL A 888 10.14 -9.30 3.20
CA VAL A 888 9.43 -9.92 4.32
C VAL A 888 9.42 -11.45 4.25
N TYR A 889 9.19 -12.08 5.40
CA TYR A 889 8.99 -13.54 5.49
C TYR A 889 7.53 -13.87 5.81
N ARG A 890 7.06 -15.05 5.41
CA ARG A 890 5.73 -15.59 5.71
C ARG A 890 5.84 -17.06 6.08
N PHE A 891 4.96 -17.55 6.95
CA PHE A 891 4.81 -19.00 7.14
C PHE A 891 4.28 -19.67 5.88
N ARG A 892 4.99 -20.69 5.39
CA ARG A 892 4.57 -21.46 4.22
C ARG A 892 3.18 -22.09 4.42
N HIS A 893 2.93 -22.56 5.64
CA HIS A 893 1.67 -23.20 6.02
C HIS A 893 0.97 -22.37 7.08
N LYS A 894 -0.19 -21.80 6.73
CA LYS A 894 -1.03 -21.04 7.66
C LYS A 894 -1.49 -21.90 8.85
N GLN A 895 -1.76 -23.18 8.65
CA GLN A 895 -2.11 -24.12 9.72
C GLN A 895 -0.97 -24.31 10.73
N LEU A 896 0.29 -24.31 10.27
CA LEU A 896 1.45 -24.36 11.19
C LEU A 896 1.52 -23.07 12.02
N ALA A 897 1.26 -21.90 11.41
CA ALA A 897 1.20 -20.64 12.15
C ALA A 897 0.03 -20.61 13.14
N GLU A 898 -1.15 -21.14 12.77
CA GLU A 898 -2.32 -21.28 13.65
C GLU A 898 -1.99 -22.22 14.84
N TYR A 899 -1.45 -23.41 14.55
CA TYR A 899 -0.96 -24.36 15.56
C TYR A 899 0.02 -23.71 16.55
N LEU A 900 1.03 -22.99 16.05
CA LEU A 900 2.04 -22.33 16.88
C LEU A 900 1.45 -21.26 17.80
N ARG A 901 0.41 -20.53 17.35
CA ARG A 901 -0.29 -19.53 18.18
C ARG A 901 -1.10 -20.19 19.30
N ASP A 902 -1.75 -21.31 18.98
CA ASP A 902 -2.64 -22.02 19.91
C ASP A 902 -1.85 -22.95 20.85
N LEU A 903 -0.54 -23.11 20.62
CA LEU A 903 0.32 -23.95 21.42
C LEU A 903 0.49 -23.39 22.84
N GLU A 904 -0.09 -24.03 23.85
CA GLU A 904 0.20 -23.75 25.25
C GLU A 904 1.62 -24.23 25.60
N VAL A 905 2.61 -23.36 25.45
CA VAL A 905 3.95 -23.59 26.01
C VAL A 905 3.84 -23.39 27.52
N LYS A 906 3.73 -24.48 28.30
CA LYS A 906 4.02 -24.41 29.73
C LYS A 906 5.50 -24.08 29.87
N ARG A 907 5.82 -22.89 30.39
CA ARG A 907 7.17 -22.64 30.93
C ARG A 907 7.30 -23.54 32.15
N GLU A 908 8.11 -24.58 32.06
CA GLU A 908 8.74 -25.09 33.27
C GLU A 908 9.63 -23.95 33.79
N GLU A 909 9.31 -23.49 35.00
CA GLU A 909 9.93 -22.33 35.67
C GLU A 909 11.40 -22.57 36.03
#